data_AF-A0A662M1B9-F1
#
_entry.id   AF-A0A662M1B9-F1
#
_cell.length_a   1.000
_cell.length_b   1.000
_cell.length_c   1.000
_cell.angle_alpha   90.00
_cell.angle_beta   90.00
_cell.angle_gamma   90.00
#
_symmetry.space_group_name_H-M   'P 1'
#
loop_
_entity.id
_entity.type
_entity.pdbx_description
1 polymer ?
#
loop_
_entity_poly.entity_id
_entity_poly.type
_entity_poly.pdbx_seq_one_letter_code
_entity_poly.pdbx_strand_id
1 'polypeptide(L)'
;MSLEKKWRIEDAYRLVRRAYPYRNLSYDEFLLVLRYLGGAYKELEDLNVYRKIWVDFEEGVFGRKKGSRVIYNLNVGTIPEETKYAVVLRDGRRIVGFLSEDFAMELKHGDVFVLAGTTYEFLGFKGTKIYVREAPGKRPTIPSWIGEMLPRSFDLSIEVMKFREILEKEVRKYLVGERTKEDIIRFLMREYYLDRRAANVLFEFFVDQILFSGFVPSFSNLVVEHYKESSKRHHIVFHFPFGRKVNDALSRAYAAVIGKTYGVNVRITVTDDGFMLTTEEPIYLSERDIIQMVTPENIEDILKNSIRYTELFNQKFRHCAVRAFMILRNYKGHEISAKSQYIKAMMLMEASKKFEREHPIFTETYREILTQHMDIEGAKEVLKNIGSGIWRVKVLPPTEIPMPFSHEIIASGYEDVILMEDRAIVLRRLLQKIKMSIMEKEVEFKDIDYLDNYYKLKRGLIIKGVRKEDLLDLLERLGFIPLTGAENIYERFVVSERTLREWINELIENGILTTVFIGRRYLTLKKYEKYFLVLRKREELDLEEVRAVIKEWNEGRRTEEVKRKIRHLESLGVIEISKLTEKGIPLFKIRETRKSFVDPIEAYMFLITKLLYAYGPSTVDDIQIKLRAPEEHMEYIKEAIKNLEKEKKIIRGTFTSFEGVQYMLKADYDVLKEKPILEHAILKYALKGEQPTDKQPVQVSESTVSFRVMSALKRKIKEQKIEVKMVNHKGELEILTLNLRARDILRDLEKEKGDIMGIIGPENPLGKLFVGYKSNAKNVIIGRTVVLYIEDNKLIPARDVDESTVKYVLERLDNP
;
A
#
# COMPACT_ATOMS: atom_id res chain seq x y z
N MET A 1 -43.07 24.22 14.51
CA MET A 1 -44.05 25.21 14.00
C MET A 1 -45.49 24.70 14.11
N SER A 2 -45.89 23.66 13.38
CA SER A 2 -47.28 23.16 13.36
C SER A 2 -47.81 22.62 14.71
N LEU A 3 -46.93 22.22 15.62
CA LEU A 3 -47.29 21.71 16.95
C LEU A 3 -47.80 22.78 17.92
N GLU A 4 -47.43 24.05 17.68
CA GLU A 4 -47.72 25.18 18.56
C GLU A 4 -49.03 25.87 18.20
N LYS A 5 -49.24 26.15 16.90
CA LYS A 5 -50.45 26.83 16.40
C LYS A 5 -50.71 26.53 14.92
N LYS A 6 -51.91 26.89 14.44
CA LYS A 6 -52.22 26.97 12.99
C LYS A 6 -51.43 28.15 12.40
N TRP A 7 -50.83 27.95 11.23
CA TRP A 7 -50.03 28.93 10.50
C TRP A 7 -50.61 29.19 9.12
N ARG A 8 -50.60 30.44 8.66
CA ARG A 8 -50.70 30.74 7.23
C ARG A 8 -49.38 30.36 6.56
N ILE A 9 -49.45 29.74 5.38
CA ILE A 9 -48.27 29.25 4.65
C ILE A 9 -47.29 30.38 4.37
N GLU A 10 -47.78 31.55 3.94
CA GLU A 10 -46.95 32.73 3.67
C GLU A 10 -46.22 33.25 4.90
N ASP A 11 -46.90 33.34 6.05
CA ASP A 11 -46.29 33.83 7.30
C ASP A 11 -45.20 32.88 7.79
N ALA A 12 -45.44 31.57 7.66
CA ALA A 12 -44.44 30.57 7.98
C ALA A 12 -43.23 30.65 7.05
N TYR A 13 -43.44 30.81 5.74
CA TYR A 13 -42.38 30.99 4.76
C TYR A 13 -41.51 32.22 5.08
N ARG A 14 -42.15 33.37 5.34
CA ARG A 14 -41.47 34.61 5.74
C ARG A 14 -40.67 34.43 7.02
N LEU A 15 -41.20 33.69 8.00
CA LEU A 15 -40.48 33.40 9.24
C LEU A 15 -39.26 32.49 9.00
N VAL A 16 -39.42 31.41 8.25
CA VAL A 16 -38.33 30.45 7.96
C VAL A 16 -37.18 31.14 7.24
N ARG A 17 -37.46 32.02 6.27
CA ARG A 17 -36.43 32.77 5.52
C ARG A 17 -35.63 33.77 6.36
N ARG A 18 -36.08 34.10 7.58
CA ARG A 18 -35.27 34.93 8.52
C ARG A 18 -34.06 34.17 9.05
N ALA A 19 -34.07 32.84 9.03
CA ALA A 19 -32.91 32.04 9.42
C ALA A 19 -31.88 31.98 8.30
N TYR A 20 -30.59 32.19 8.64
CA TYR A 20 -29.50 32.25 7.67
C TYR A 20 -29.45 31.06 6.69
N PRO A 21 -29.59 29.77 7.11
CA PRO A 21 -29.54 28.64 6.18
C PRO A 21 -30.68 28.60 5.14
N TYR A 22 -31.81 29.24 5.42
CA TYR A 22 -33.01 29.20 4.57
C TYR A 22 -33.30 30.55 3.88
N ARG A 23 -32.39 31.53 3.97
CA ARG A 23 -32.60 32.89 3.43
C ARG A 23 -32.90 32.93 1.92
N ASN A 24 -32.35 31.96 1.18
CA ASN A 24 -32.51 31.81 -0.28
C ASN A 24 -33.54 30.73 -0.66
N LEU A 25 -34.29 30.17 0.29
CA LEU A 25 -35.28 29.13 0.02
C LEU A 25 -36.39 29.68 -0.90
N SER A 26 -36.61 29.03 -2.04
CA SER A 26 -37.69 29.40 -2.94
C SER A 26 -39.05 29.04 -2.33
N TYR A 27 -40.09 29.76 -2.75
CA TYR A 27 -41.45 29.47 -2.28
C TYR A 27 -41.91 28.09 -2.73
N ASP A 28 -41.55 27.67 -3.96
CA ASP A 28 -41.92 26.36 -4.51
C ASP A 28 -41.26 25.21 -3.74
N GLU A 29 -39.97 25.31 -3.40
CA GLU A 29 -39.30 24.31 -2.54
C GLU A 29 -39.96 24.22 -1.16
N PHE A 30 -40.35 25.35 -0.58
CA PHE A 30 -41.08 25.37 0.69
C PHE A 30 -42.44 24.65 0.57
N LEU A 31 -43.16 24.86 -0.53
CA LEU A 31 -44.41 24.15 -0.81
C LEU A 31 -44.19 22.66 -1.02
N LEU A 32 -43.12 22.23 -1.69
CA LEU A 32 -42.79 20.80 -1.86
C LEU A 32 -42.58 20.11 -0.51
N VAL A 33 -41.93 20.78 0.44
CA VAL A 33 -41.77 20.27 1.81
C VAL A 33 -43.13 20.15 2.52
N LEU A 34 -44.01 21.15 2.38
CA LEU A 34 -45.37 21.08 2.94
C LEU A 34 -46.21 19.98 2.30
N ARG A 35 -46.11 19.77 0.98
CA ARG A 35 -46.78 18.67 0.25
C ARG A 35 -46.31 17.32 0.77
N TYR A 36 -45.01 17.14 0.93
CA TYR A 36 -44.42 15.95 1.53
C TYR A 36 -44.97 15.70 2.96
N LEU A 37 -44.85 16.69 3.84
CA LEU A 37 -45.31 16.55 5.24
C LEU A 37 -46.84 16.40 5.33
N GLY A 38 -47.59 16.94 4.38
CA GLY A 38 -49.04 16.84 4.26
C GLY A 38 -49.55 15.50 3.70
N GLY A 39 -48.66 14.67 3.15
CA GLY A 39 -48.98 13.36 2.58
C GLY A 39 -49.45 13.38 1.13
N ALA A 40 -48.89 14.27 0.31
CA ALA A 40 -49.22 14.33 -1.12
C ALA A 40 -48.81 13.06 -1.91
N TYR A 41 -47.84 12.30 -1.41
CA TYR A 41 -47.32 11.07 -2.02
C TYR A 41 -48.06 9.85 -1.46
N LYS A 42 -49.23 9.51 -2.03
CA LYS A 42 -50.12 8.44 -1.52
C LYS A 42 -49.47 7.06 -1.55
N GLU A 43 -48.62 6.82 -2.54
CA GLU A 43 -47.88 5.56 -2.73
C GLU A 43 -46.95 5.24 -1.55
N LEU A 44 -46.58 6.25 -0.75
CA LEU A 44 -45.75 6.07 0.43
C LEU A 44 -46.55 5.66 1.67
N GLU A 45 -47.88 5.80 1.66
CA GLU A 45 -48.73 5.39 2.78
C GLU A 45 -48.68 3.87 2.98
N ASP A 46 -48.65 3.10 1.89
CA ASP A 46 -48.51 1.64 1.89
C ASP A 46 -47.17 1.17 2.50
N LEU A 47 -46.16 2.04 2.51
CA LEU A 47 -44.86 1.81 3.14
C LEU A 47 -44.76 2.43 4.53
N ASN A 48 -45.90 2.77 5.15
CA ASN A 48 -46.03 3.37 6.48
C ASN A 48 -45.43 4.78 6.61
N VAL A 49 -45.33 5.55 5.52
CA VAL A 49 -44.95 6.96 5.56
C VAL A 49 -46.21 7.82 5.61
N TYR A 50 -46.70 8.05 6.83
CA TYR A 50 -47.91 8.85 7.02
C TYR A 50 -47.64 10.36 6.95
N ARG A 51 -48.65 11.13 6.54
CA ARG A 51 -48.65 12.59 6.73
C ARG A 51 -48.34 12.99 8.18
N LYS A 52 -47.47 14.00 8.35
CA LYS A 52 -46.97 14.50 9.64
C LYS A 52 -47.64 15.78 10.08
N ILE A 53 -48.23 16.52 9.15
CA ILE A 53 -48.99 17.74 9.44
C ILE A 53 -50.36 17.69 8.75
N TRP A 54 -51.27 18.55 9.18
CA TRP A 54 -52.45 18.89 8.41
C TRP A 54 -52.14 20.14 7.60
N VAL A 55 -52.48 20.14 6.31
CA VAL A 55 -52.26 21.23 5.36
C VAL A 55 -53.54 21.37 4.53
N ASP A 56 -53.96 22.60 4.32
CA ASP A 56 -54.99 23.01 3.39
C ASP A 56 -54.38 24.05 2.45
N PHE A 57 -54.21 23.66 1.18
CA PHE A 57 -53.61 24.54 0.17
C PHE A 57 -54.61 25.55 -0.40
N GLU A 58 -55.91 25.29 -0.31
CA GLU A 58 -56.95 26.23 -0.77
C GLU A 58 -57.12 27.36 0.24
N GLU A 59 -57.19 27.03 1.54
CA GLU A 59 -57.19 28.04 2.61
C GLU A 59 -55.79 28.66 2.86
N GLY A 60 -54.72 28.06 2.33
CA GLY A 60 -53.35 28.53 2.49
C GLY A 60 -52.82 28.41 3.92
N VAL A 61 -53.19 27.34 4.64
CA VAL A 61 -52.92 27.16 6.08
C VAL A 61 -52.45 25.74 6.41
N PHE A 62 -51.69 25.61 7.49
CA PHE A 62 -51.28 24.31 8.01
C PHE A 62 -51.23 24.29 9.54
N GLY A 63 -51.30 23.08 10.11
CA GLY A 63 -51.41 22.89 11.54
C GLY A 63 -51.12 21.47 12.00
N ARG A 64 -51.39 21.23 13.27
CA ARG A 64 -51.10 19.96 13.95
C ARG A 64 -52.02 18.85 13.44
N LYS A 65 -51.44 17.68 13.14
CA LYS A 65 -52.18 16.42 12.99
C LYS A 65 -52.11 15.62 14.31
N LYS A 66 -53.13 14.78 14.57
CA LYS A 66 -53.08 13.81 15.67
C LYS A 66 -51.84 12.90 15.56
N GLY A 67 -51.08 12.78 16.65
CA GLY A 67 -49.86 11.97 16.73
C GLY A 67 -48.55 12.68 16.35
N SER A 68 -48.60 13.88 15.75
CA SER A 68 -47.39 14.60 15.29
C SER A 68 -46.42 14.94 16.43
N ARG A 69 -46.93 15.27 17.62
CA ARG A 69 -46.10 15.64 18.78
C ARG A 69 -45.23 14.48 19.26
N VAL A 70 -45.79 13.27 19.30
CA VAL A 70 -45.06 12.06 19.70
C VAL A 70 -44.00 11.73 18.65
N ILE A 71 -44.35 11.78 17.36
CA ILE A 71 -43.40 11.56 16.27
C ILE A 71 -42.22 12.53 16.37
N TYR A 72 -42.50 13.83 16.50
CA TYR A 72 -41.48 14.86 16.59
C TYR A 72 -40.54 14.62 17.78
N ASN A 73 -41.09 14.51 19.00
CA ASN A 73 -40.27 14.40 20.21
C ASN A 73 -39.38 13.14 20.25
N LEU A 74 -39.84 12.02 19.69
CA LEU A 74 -39.09 10.75 19.71
C LEU A 74 -38.09 10.61 18.55
N ASN A 75 -38.15 11.46 17.54
CA ASN A 75 -37.37 11.31 16.31
C ASN A 75 -36.58 12.57 15.90
N VAL A 76 -36.76 13.70 16.60
CA VAL A 76 -36.02 14.94 16.32
C VAL A 76 -34.53 14.76 16.57
N GLY A 77 -33.71 15.36 15.70
CA GLY A 77 -32.25 15.32 15.78
C GLY A 77 -31.62 15.38 14.40
N THR A 78 -30.42 15.95 14.31
CA THR A 78 -29.71 16.18 13.05
C THR A 78 -28.50 15.28 12.84
N ILE A 79 -27.99 14.66 13.91
CA ILE A 79 -26.86 13.72 13.87
C ILE A 79 -27.40 12.35 13.42
N PRO A 80 -26.96 11.82 12.27
CA PRO A 80 -27.34 10.48 11.83
C PRO A 80 -26.65 9.42 12.69
N GLU A 81 -27.28 8.24 12.81
CA GLU A 81 -26.63 7.07 13.40
C GLU A 81 -25.69 6.43 12.37
N GLU A 82 -24.43 6.24 12.74
CA GLU A 82 -23.46 5.55 11.90
C GLU A 82 -23.59 4.04 12.00
N THR A 83 -23.43 3.35 10.86
CA THR A 83 -23.45 1.88 10.82
C THR A 83 -22.11 1.33 10.33
N LYS A 84 -21.63 0.28 11.00
CA LYS A 84 -20.49 -0.50 10.49
C LYS A 84 -20.94 -1.47 9.42
N TYR A 85 -20.20 -1.56 8.32
CA TYR A 85 -20.42 -2.57 7.28
C TYR A 85 -19.67 -3.84 7.61
N ALA A 86 -20.36 -4.98 7.61
CA ALA A 86 -19.70 -6.27 7.76
C ALA A 86 -19.05 -6.67 6.43
N VAL A 87 -17.74 -6.92 6.43
CA VAL A 87 -16.99 -7.43 5.28
C VAL A 87 -17.09 -8.95 5.25
N VAL A 88 -17.62 -9.50 4.18
CA VAL A 88 -17.95 -10.93 4.03
C VAL A 88 -17.29 -11.49 2.78
N LEU A 89 -16.71 -12.68 2.88
CA LEU A 89 -16.18 -13.38 1.71
C LEU A 89 -17.30 -13.74 0.72
N ARG A 90 -16.95 -13.86 -0.57
CA ARG A 90 -17.87 -14.23 -1.67
C ARG A 90 -18.70 -15.48 -1.39
N ASP A 91 -18.16 -16.43 -0.64
CA ASP A 91 -18.84 -17.67 -0.25
C ASP A 91 -19.98 -17.43 0.78
N GLY A 92 -20.09 -16.22 1.33
CA GLY A 92 -21.12 -15.80 2.28
C GLY A 92 -20.97 -16.39 3.68
N ARG A 93 -19.93 -17.20 3.93
CA ARG A 93 -19.81 -18.03 5.14
C ARG A 93 -19.02 -17.36 6.26
N ARG A 94 -18.14 -16.41 5.94
CA ARG A 94 -17.23 -15.79 6.92
C ARG A 94 -17.22 -14.27 6.86
N ILE A 95 -17.46 -13.64 8.01
CA ILE A 95 -17.20 -12.22 8.24
C ILE A 95 -15.70 -12.07 8.54
N VAL A 96 -15.04 -11.22 7.77
CA VAL A 96 -13.61 -10.93 7.88
C VAL A 96 -13.34 -9.78 8.86
N GLY A 97 -14.24 -8.79 8.89
CA GLY A 97 -14.15 -7.65 9.78
C GLY A 97 -15.24 -6.62 9.47
N PHE A 98 -15.02 -5.39 9.90
CA PHE A 98 -15.96 -4.30 9.75
C PHE A 98 -15.29 -3.05 9.21
N LEU A 99 -16.00 -2.31 8.35
CA LEU A 99 -15.57 -1.02 7.82
C LEU A 99 -16.52 0.09 8.30
N SER A 100 -15.99 1.32 8.41
CA SER A 100 -16.80 2.51 8.69
C SER A 100 -17.73 2.84 7.52
N GLU A 101 -18.74 3.66 7.79
CA GLU A 101 -19.67 4.11 6.77
C GLU A 101 -18.97 4.97 5.72
N ASP A 102 -18.14 5.94 6.13
CA ASP A 102 -17.40 6.83 5.23
C ASP A 102 -16.47 6.05 4.29
N PHE A 103 -15.75 5.06 4.80
CA PHE A 103 -14.91 4.21 3.96
C PHE A 103 -15.75 3.41 2.94
N ALA A 104 -16.90 2.91 3.36
CA ALA A 104 -17.81 2.19 2.48
C ALA A 104 -18.38 3.09 1.37
N MET A 105 -18.66 4.38 1.64
CA MET A 105 -19.17 5.32 0.64
C MET A 105 -18.19 5.55 -0.52
N GLU A 106 -16.89 5.34 -0.30
CA GLU A 106 -15.84 5.56 -1.30
C GLU A 106 -15.55 4.32 -2.17
N LEU A 107 -15.98 3.13 -1.76
CA LEU A 107 -15.66 1.87 -2.46
C LEU A 107 -16.36 1.75 -3.82
N LYS A 108 -15.59 1.36 -4.83
CA LYS A 108 -16.06 1.02 -6.19
C LYS A 108 -15.73 -0.41 -6.55
N HIS A 109 -16.54 -1.00 -7.43
CA HIS A 109 -16.35 -2.37 -7.89
C HIS A 109 -14.92 -2.61 -8.41
N GLY A 110 -14.27 -3.68 -7.92
CA GLY A 110 -12.90 -4.02 -8.27
C GLY A 110 -11.83 -3.30 -7.44
N ASP A 111 -12.22 -2.41 -6.52
CA ASP A 111 -11.28 -1.82 -5.58
C ASP A 111 -10.66 -2.88 -4.68
N VAL A 112 -9.39 -2.71 -4.33
CA VAL A 112 -8.69 -3.57 -3.40
C VAL A 112 -8.36 -2.76 -2.16
N PHE A 113 -8.60 -3.29 -0.97
CA PHE A 113 -8.26 -2.63 0.29
C PHE A 113 -7.65 -3.62 1.28
N VAL A 114 -6.94 -3.11 2.30
CA VAL A 114 -6.40 -3.93 3.37
C VAL A 114 -7.37 -3.98 4.54
N LEU A 115 -7.62 -5.19 5.05
CA LEU A 115 -8.33 -5.40 6.30
C LEU A 115 -7.60 -6.45 7.11
N ALA A 116 -7.25 -6.12 8.36
CA ALA A 116 -6.48 -7.00 9.25
C ALA A 116 -5.19 -7.57 8.60
N GLY A 117 -4.47 -6.74 7.83
CA GLY A 117 -3.22 -7.11 7.16
C GLY A 117 -3.36 -7.99 5.93
N THR A 118 -4.58 -8.28 5.48
CA THR A 118 -4.86 -9.06 4.25
C THR A 118 -5.56 -8.18 3.22
N THR A 119 -5.25 -8.39 1.93
CA THR A 119 -5.86 -7.64 0.82
C THR A 119 -7.13 -8.31 0.29
N TYR A 120 -8.17 -7.50 0.11
CA TYR A 120 -9.49 -7.92 -0.32
C TYR A 120 -9.95 -7.09 -1.52
N GLU A 121 -10.45 -7.75 -2.56
CA GLU A 121 -11.07 -7.10 -3.71
C GLU A 121 -12.58 -6.98 -3.48
N PHE A 122 -13.07 -5.75 -3.50
CA PHE A 122 -14.46 -5.36 -3.37
C PHE A 122 -15.29 -5.79 -4.59
N LEU A 123 -16.32 -6.58 -4.33
CA LEU A 123 -17.22 -7.10 -5.36
C LEU A 123 -18.54 -6.32 -5.40
N GLY A 124 -18.99 -5.76 -4.28
CA GLY A 124 -20.27 -5.06 -4.21
C GLY A 124 -20.90 -5.04 -2.82
N PHE A 125 -22.00 -4.30 -2.72
CA PHE A 125 -22.83 -4.22 -1.52
C PHE A 125 -24.04 -5.16 -1.61
N LYS A 126 -24.48 -5.68 -0.46
CA LYS A 126 -25.83 -6.24 -0.28
C LYS A 126 -26.36 -5.84 1.10
N GLY A 127 -27.10 -4.74 1.14
CA GLY A 127 -27.47 -4.09 2.39
C GLY A 127 -26.22 -3.67 3.17
N THR A 128 -26.18 -3.93 4.47
CA THR A 128 -25.05 -3.57 5.36
C THR A 128 -23.88 -4.57 5.30
N LYS A 129 -23.74 -5.30 4.19
CA LYS A 129 -22.67 -6.28 3.96
C LYS A 129 -21.88 -5.90 2.72
N ILE A 130 -20.57 -5.87 2.85
CA ILE A 130 -19.61 -5.69 1.77
C ILE A 130 -19.10 -7.07 1.37
N TYR A 131 -19.29 -7.44 0.11
CA TYR A 131 -18.80 -8.72 -0.40
C TYR A 131 -17.43 -8.54 -1.01
N VAL A 132 -16.50 -9.41 -0.61
CA VAL A 132 -15.12 -9.36 -1.07
C VAL A 132 -14.61 -10.72 -1.53
N ARG A 133 -13.58 -10.70 -2.35
CA ARG A 133 -12.74 -11.86 -2.66
C ARG A 133 -11.34 -11.62 -2.12
N GLU A 134 -10.72 -12.65 -1.56
CA GLU A 134 -9.30 -12.59 -1.19
C GLU A 134 -8.44 -12.28 -2.43
N ALA A 135 -7.61 -11.26 -2.28
CA ALA A 135 -6.76 -10.77 -3.35
C ALA A 135 -5.28 -10.73 -2.90
N PRO A 136 -4.73 -11.82 -2.34
CA PRO A 136 -3.39 -11.83 -1.76
C PRO A 136 -2.35 -11.43 -2.81
N GLY A 137 -1.52 -10.45 -2.48
CA GLY A 137 -0.51 -9.90 -3.38
C GLY A 137 -1.04 -8.95 -4.48
N LYS A 138 -2.37 -8.78 -4.63
CA LYS A 138 -2.90 -7.65 -5.40
C LYS A 138 -2.74 -6.37 -4.58
N ARG A 139 -2.39 -5.30 -5.29
CA ARG A 139 -2.21 -3.97 -4.71
C ARG A 139 -3.56 -3.31 -4.41
N PRO A 140 -3.79 -2.84 -3.17
CA PRO A 140 -4.83 -1.89 -2.84
C PRO A 140 -4.97 -0.71 -3.80
N THR A 141 -6.19 -0.22 -3.95
CA THR A 141 -6.57 0.90 -4.83
C THR A 141 -7.21 2.05 -4.06
N ILE A 142 -7.60 1.83 -2.80
CA ILE A 142 -8.20 2.84 -1.93
C ILE A 142 -7.45 2.87 -0.58
N PRO A 143 -7.08 4.07 -0.05
CA PRO A 143 -6.35 4.18 1.22
C PRO A 143 -7.18 3.94 2.47
N SER A 144 -6.52 3.42 3.51
CA SER A 144 -7.09 3.05 4.83
C SER A 144 -7.52 4.23 5.72
N TRP A 145 -7.06 5.45 5.44
CA TRP A 145 -7.22 6.63 6.33
C TRP A 145 -8.15 7.73 5.79
N ILE A 146 -8.90 7.48 4.71
CA ILE A 146 -9.72 8.52 4.02
C ILE A 146 -10.65 9.29 4.96
N GLY A 147 -11.12 8.67 6.05
CA GLY A 147 -12.06 9.29 7.00
C GLY A 147 -11.46 10.27 8.01
N GLU A 148 -10.13 10.38 8.17
CA GLU A 148 -9.53 11.11 9.31
C GLU A 148 -8.96 12.51 8.96
N MET A 149 -8.59 12.78 7.69
CA MET A 149 -7.99 14.06 7.30
C MET A 149 -9.01 15.07 6.78
N LEU A 150 -9.08 16.23 7.43
CA LEU A 150 -9.88 17.36 6.95
C LEU A 150 -9.36 17.85 5.58
N PRO A 151 -10.25 18.05 4.59
CA PRO A 151 -9.85 18.53 3.27
C PRO A 151 -9.45 20.01 3.30
N ARG A 152 -8.47 20.40 2.46
CA ARG A 152 -8.06 21.79 2.29
C ARG A 152 -9.19 22.60 1.66
N SER A 153 -9.47 23.79 2.19
CA SER A 153 -10.48 24.69 1.63
C SER A 153 -10.05 25.27 0.28
N PHE A 154 -11.02 25.72 -0.51
CA PHE A 154 -10.75 26.38 -1.79
C PHE A 154 -9.90 27.64 -1.59
N ASP A 155 -10.26 28.52 -0.65
CA ASP A 155 -9.51 29.76 -0.38
C ASP A 155 -8.06 29.52 0.03
N LEU A 156 -7.80 28.52 0.88
CA LEU A 156 -6.42 28.16 1.26
C LEU A 156 -5.66 27.58 0.07
N SER A 157 -6.34 26.86 -0.81
CA SER A 157 -5.77 26.33 -2.04
C SER A 157 -5.39 27.46 -3.01
N ILE A 158 -6.16 28.55 -3.05
CA ILE A 158 -5.80 29.77 -3.78
C ILE A 158 -4.49 30.36 -3.28
N GLU A 159 -4.31 30.48 -1.96
CA GLU A 159 -3.07 31.00 -1.36
C GLU A 159 -1.87 30.07 -1.61
N VAL A 160 -2.05 28.75 -1.58
CA VAL A 160 -1.00 27.78 -1.94
C VAL A 160 -0.54 27.97 -3.38
N MET A 161 -1.45 28.20 -4.32
CA MET A 161 -1.08 28.47 -5.71
C MET A 161 -0.32 29.79 -5.87
N LYS A 162 -0.74 30.86 -5.19
CA LYS A 162 0.02 32.13 -5.19
C LYS A 162 1.44 31.94 -4.66
N PHE A 163 1.58 31.17 -3.58
CA PHE A 163 2.87 30.81 -3.03
C PHE A 163 3.75 30.06 -4.04
N ARG A 164 3.17 29.08 -4.78
CA ARG A 164 3.89 28.36 -5.84
C ARG A 164 4.41 29.30 -6.93
N GLU A 165 3.60 30.27 -7.38
CA GLU A 165 4.02 31.24 -8.40
C GLU A 165 5.13 32.18 -7.91
N ILE A 166 5.00 32.67 -6.67
CA ILE A 166 6.04 33.51 -6.04
C ILE A 166 7.36 32.74 -5.98
N LEU A 167 7.33 31.49 -5.49
CA LEU A 167 8.53 30.69 -5.34
C LEU A 167 9.11 30.28 -6.69
N GLU A 168 8.28 29.93 -7.68
CA GLU A 168 8.76 29.69 -9.05
C GLU A 168 9.53 30.89 -9.59
N LYS A 169 9.00 32.11 -9.41
CA LYS A 169 9.66 33.35 -9.86
C LYS A 169 11.03 33.54 -9.19
N GLU A 170 11.11 33.33 -7.88
CA GLU A 170 12.36 33.48 -7.14
C GLU A 170 13.39 32.40 -7.54
N VAL A 171 12.97 31.15 -7.72
CA VAL A 171 13.85 30.07 -8.19
C VAL A 171 14.32 30.30 -9.62
N ARG A 172 13.48 30.83 -10.51
CA ARG A 172 13.90 31.20 -11.87
C ARG A 172 14.98 32.27 -11.89
N LYS A 173 14.91 33.27 -11.01
CA LYS A 173 15.97 34.28 -10.84
C LYS A 173 17.31 33.64 -10.45
N TYR A 174 17.27 32.60 -9.62
CA TYR A 174 18.46 31.82 -9.32
C TYR A 174 19.00 31.06 -10.54
N LEU A 175 18.13 30.41 -11.31
CA LEU A 175 18.54 29.65 -12.51
C LEU A 175 19.21 30.53 -13.57
N VAL A 176 18.84 31.81 -13.66
CA VAL A 176 19.46 32.78 -14.58
C VAL A 176 20.62 33.57 -13.96
N GLY A 177 20.99 33.28 -12.70
CA GLY A 177 22.12 33.92 -12.02
C GLY A 177 21.85 35.31 -11.42
N GLU A 178 20.60 35.79 -11.42
CA GLU A 178 20.22 37.07 -10.77
C GLU A 178 20.20 36.98 -9.24
N ARG A 179 20.06 35.76 -8.69
CA ARG A 179 20.07 35.49 -7.24
C ARG A 179 20.90 34.27 -6.91
N THR A 180 21.44 34.24 -5.70
CA THR A 180 22.11 33.06 -5.16
C THR A 180 21.12 32.14 -4.45
N LYS A 181 21.51 30.87 -4.26
CA LYS A 181 20.73 29.92 -3.44
C LYS A 181 20.48 30.44 -2.03
N GLU A 182 21.49 31.09 -1.42
CA GLU A 182 21.37 31.66 -0.07
C GLU A 182 20.35 32.82 -0.01
N ASP A 183 20.17 33.58 -1.09
CA ASP A 183 19.16 34.64 -1.15
C ASP A 183 17.74 34.07 -1.08
N ILE A 184 17.49 32.95 -1.77
CA ILE A 184 16.18 32.29 -1.75
C ILE A 184 15.93 31.62 -0.41
N ILE A 185 16.94 30.96 0.18
CA ILE A 185 16.83 30.39 1.52
C ILE A 185 16.50 31.48 2.54
N ARG A 186 17.20 32.63 2.51
CA ARG A 186 16.92 33.76 3.40
C ARG A 186 15.51 34.35 3.18
N PHE A 187 15.06 34.46 1.93
CA PHE A 187 13.70 34.87 1.61
C PHE A 187 12.66 33.92 2.24
N LEU A 188 12.82 32.61 2.07
CA LEU A 188 11.92 31.61 2.65
C LEU A 188 11.91 31.63 4.17
N MET A 189 13.07 31.78 4.80
CA MET A 189 13.19 31.89 6.26
C MET A 189 12.54 33.17 6.80
N ARG A 190 12.67 34.31 6.10
CA ARG A 190 12.17 35.60 6.56
C ARG A 190 10.66 35.77 6.34
N GLU A 191 10.18 35.45 5.15
CA GLU A 191 8.78 35.70 4.78
C GLU A 191 7.84 34.58 5.26
N TYR A 192 8.33 33.34 5.31
CA TYR A 192 7.53 32.15 5.64
C TYR A 192 7.98 31.44 6.91
N TYR A 193 8.93 32.01 7.66
CA TYR A 193 9.40 31.50 8.95
C TYR A 193 9.87 30.03 8.94
N LEU A 194 10.33 29.56 7.78
CA LEU A 194 10.87 28.22 7.63
C LEU A 194 12.24 28.12 8.31
N ASP A 195 12.55 26.95 8.87
CA ASP A 195 13.93 26.65 9.24
C ASP A 195 14.80 26.41 7.98
N ARG A 196 16.12 26.52 8.13
CA ARG A 196 17.07 26.42 7.02
C ARG A 196 16.97 25.08 6.27
N ARG A 197 16.69 23.97 6.96
CA ARG A 197 16.58 22.64 6.32
C ARG A 197 15.30 22.56 5.50
N ALA A 198 14.17 22.97 6.05
CA ALA A 198 12.90 23.01 5.33
C ALA A 198 12.98 23.92 4.09
N ALA A 199 13.56 25.12 4.24
CA ALA A 199 13.79 26.04 3.13
C ALA A 199 14.66 25.42 2.03
N ASN A 200 15.72 24.69 2.40
CA ASN A 200 16.59 24.02 1.44
C ASN A 200 15.86 22.88 0.69
N VAL A 201 15.11 22.02 1.40
CA VAL A 201 14.35 20.93 0.76
C VAL A 201 13.33 21.48 -0.22
N LEU A 202 12.60 22.52 0.18
CA LEU A 202 11.61 23.17 -0.66
C LEU A 202 12.23 23.81 -1.90
N PHE A 203 13.36 24.52 -1.73
CA PHE A 203 14.12 25.09 -2.83
C PHE A 203 14.55 24.01 -3.83
N GLU A 204 15.20 22.94 -3.36
CA GLU A 204 15.65 21.84 -4.22
C GLU A 204 14.49 21.19 -4.98
N PHE A 205 13.35 20.98 -4.32
CA PHE A 205 12.16 20.43 -4.97
C PHE A 205 11.63 21.32 -6.12
N PHE A 206 11.60 22.64 -5.91
CA PHE A 206 11.19 23.57 -6.97
C PHE A 206 12.20 23.66 -8.11
N VAL A 207 13.50 23.60 -7.80
CA VAL A 207 14.56 23.52 -8.82
C VAL A 207 14.36 22.26 -9.67
N ASP A 208 14.18 21.10 -9.06
CA ASP A 208 13.95 19.83 -9.77
C ASP A 208 12.70 19.90 -10.65
N GLN A 209 11.61 20.45 -10.13
CA GLN A 209 10.37 20.63 -10.89
C GLN A 209 10.58 21.51 -12.13
N ILE A 210 11.22 22.67 -11.97
CA ILE A 210 11.42 23.63 -13.06
C ILE A 210 12.40 23.07 -14.09
N LEU A 211 13.47 22.41 -13.65
CA LEU A 211 14.44 21.79 -14.57
C LEU A 211 13.84 20.61 -15.34
N PHE A 212 12.99 19.79 -14.71
CA PHE A 212 12.37 18.64 -15.35
C PHE A 212 11.27 19.01 -16.35
N SER A 213 10.36 19.89 -15.94
CA SER A 213 9.12 20.16 -16.69
C SER A 213 9.08 21.53 -17.35
N GLY A 214 9.97 22.44 -16.94
CA GLY A 214 10.00 23.83 -17.40
C GLY A 214 8.99 24.75 -16.71
N PHE A 215 8.17 24.30 -15.75
CA PHE A 215 7.16 25.12 -15.05
C PHE A 215 6.73 24.50 -13.71
N VAL A 216 6.02 25.27 -12.88
CA VAL A 216 5.35 24.76 -11.66
C VAL A 216 3.84 24.79 -11.86
N PRO A 217 3.09 23.73 -11.49
CA PRO A 217 1.63 23.76 -11.54
C PRO A 217 1.04 24.83 -10.62
N SER A 218 0.29 25.75 -11.22
CA SER A 218 -0.29 26.94 -10.58
C SER A 218 -1.48 27.47 -11.40
N PHE A 219 -2.03 28.65 -11.07
CA PHE A 219 -3.09 29.31 -11.86
C PHE A 219 -2.69 29.53 -13.32
N SER A 220 -1.44 29.92 -13.52
CA SER A 220 -0.89 30.21 -14.83
C SER A 220 -0.67 28.95 -15.67
N ASN A 221 -0.56 27.79 -15.01
CA ASN A 221 -0.17 26.50 -15.59
C ASN A 221 -0.93 25.34 -14.91
N LEU A 222 -2.24 25.22 -15.11
CA LEU A 222 -2.94 23.99 -14.76
C LEU A 222 -2.51 22.90 -15.73
N VAL A 223 -2.16 21.72 -15.22
CA VAL A 223 -1.51 20.70 -16.03
C VAL A 223 -2.22 19.37 -15.94
N VAL A 224 -2.40 18.74 -17.09
CA VAL A 224 -2.82 17.34 -17.20
C VAL A 224 -1.63 16.55 -17.74
N GLU A 225 -1.08 15.65 -16.92
CA GLU A 225 0.04 14.80 -17.26
C GLU A 225 -0.43 13.38 -17.59
N HIS A 226 0.06 12.84 -18.70
CA HIS A 226 -0.12 11.43 -19.04
C HIS A 226 1.11 10.62 -18.60
N TYR A 227 0.98 9.78 -17.58
CA TYR A 227 2.05 8.94 -17.06
C TYR A 227 1.76 7.45 -17.33
N LYS A 228 2.67 6.81 -18.08
CA LYS A 228 2.63 5.38 -18.38
C LYS A 228 3.51 4.61 -17.39
N GLU A 229 2.91 4.03 -16.36
CA GLU A 229 3.64 3.20 -15.39
C GLU A 229 4.03 1.84 -15.99
N SER A 230 3.13 1.23 -16.76
CA SER A 230 3.37 -0.07 -17.39
C SER A 230 2.46 -0.28 -18.61
N SER A 231 2.59 -1.42 -19.31
CA SER A 231 1.73 -1.74 -20.45
C SER A 231 0.23 -1.79 -20.13
N LYS A 232 -0.14 -2.02 -18.87
CA LYS A 232 -1.54 -2.14 -18.40
C LYS A 232 -1.93 -1.12 -17.34
N ARG A 233 -1.11 -0.08 -17.12
CA ARG A 233 -1.42 0.99 -16.16
C ARG A 233 -0.99 2.32 -16.75
N HIS A 234 -2.00 3.11 -17.09
CA HIS A 234 -1.89 4.47 -17.61
C HIS A 234 -2.60 5.41 -16.65
N HIS A 235 -1.93 6.50 -16.32
CA HIS A 235 -2.39 7.50 -15.37
C HIS A 235 -2.57 8.83 -16.09
N ILE A 236 -3.70 9.48 -15.85
CA ILE A 236 -3.97 10.86 -16.25
C ILE A 236 -4.02 11.67 -14.96
N VAL A 237 -2.97 12.44 -14.70
CA VAL A 237 -2.78 13.19 -13.46
C VAL A 237 -3.16 14.65 -13.71
N PHE A 238 -4.18 15.13 -13.01
CA PHE A 238 -4.64 16.51 -13.03
C PHE A 238 -3.99 17.26 -11.86
N HIS A 239 -3.06 18.16 -12.17
CA HIS A 239 -2.40 19.05 -11.22
C HIS A 239 -3.27 20.25 -10.89
N PHE A 240 -4.34 19.96 -10.17
CA PHE A 240 -5.43 20.87 -9.87
C PHE A 240 -5.46 21.11 -8.36
N PRO A 241 -4.63 22.01 -7.83
CA PRO A 241 -4.50 22.19 -6.39
C PRO A 241 -5.64 23.07 -5.86
N PHE A 242 -6.89 22.61 -5.97
CA PHE A 242 -8.11 23.32 -5.53
C PHE A 242 -8.70 22.76 -4.23
N GLY A 243 -8.04 21.79 -3.60
CA GLY A 243 -8.51 21.12 -2.40
C GLY A 243 -9.37 19.90 -2.71
N ARG A 244 -9.39 18.94 -1.79
CA ARG A 244 -9.92 17.59 -2.05
C ARG A 244 -11.40 17.58 -2.44
N LYS A 245 -12.25 18.45 -1.85
CA LYS A 245 -13.69 18.47 -2.16
C LYS A 245 -14.01 18.94 -3.59
N VAL A 246 -13.28 19.94 -4.07
CA VAL A 246 -13.39 20.43 -5.45
C VAL A 246 -12.84 19.38 -6.41
N ASN A 247 -11.68 18.82 -6.08
CA ASN A 247 -11.06 17.76 -6.88
C ASN A 247 -11.90 16.47 -6.92
N ASP A 248 -12.63 16.13 -5.87
CA ASP A 248 -13.54 14.98 -5.86
C ASP A 248 -14.70 15.18 -6.85
N ALA A 249 -15.32 16.36 -6.86
CA ALA A 249 -16.32 16.73 -7.86
C ALA A 249 -15.76 16.65 -9.29
N LEU A 250 -14.63 17.30 -9.56
CA LEU A 250 -14.01 17.31 -10.89
C LEU A 250 -13.63 15.90 -11.33
N SER A 251 -12.94 15.15 -10.47
CA SER A 251 -12.45 13.80 -10.79
C SER A 251 -13.57 12.83 -11.14
N ARG A 252 -14.70 12.84 -10.40
CA ARG A 252 -15.87 12.00 -10.70
C ARG A 252 -16.55 12.42 -11.98
N ALA A 253 -16.66 13.72 -12.26
CA ALA A 253 -17.22 14.22 -13.51
C ALA A 253 -16.38 13.77 -14.72
N TYR A 254 -15.05 14.00 -14.69
CA TYR A 254 -14.16 13.56 -15.75
C TYR A 254 -14.13 12.04 -15.89
N ALA A 255 -14.05 11.29 -14.79
CA ALA A 255 -14.09 9.82 -14.83
C ALA A 255 -15.39 9.28 -15.43
N ALA A 256 -16.54 9.89 -15.12
CA ALA A 256 -17.83 9.50 -15.69
C ALA A 256 -17.88 9.76 -17.20
N VAL A 257 -17.41 10.93 -17.66
CA VAL A 257 -17.39 11.27 -19.08
C VAL A 257 -16.38 10.40 -19.84
N ILE A 258 -15.17 10.22 -19.32
CA ILE A 258 -14.13 9.39 -19.92
C ILE A 258 -14.56 7.92 -19.98
N GLY A 259 -15.07 7.37 -18.87
CA GLY A 259 -15.55 5.99 -18.81
C GLY A 259 -16.67 5.72 -19.80
N LYS A 260 -17.60 6.68 -19.97
CA LYS A 260 -18.68 6.59 -20.96
C LYS A 260 -18.18 6.73 -22.40
N THR A 261 -17.27 7.67 -22.65
CA THR A 261 -16.79 8.01 -24.01
C THR A 261 -15.90 6.91 -24.57
N TYR A 262 -15.01 6.37 -23.74
CA TYR A 262 -14.01 5.38 -24.15
C TYR A 262 -14.38 3.95 -23.79
N GLY A 263 -15.48 3.73 -23.05
CA GLY A 263 -15.92 2.38 -22.67
C GLY A 263 -14.99 1.67 -21.69
N VAL A 264 -14.19 2.42 -20.92
CA VAL A 264 -13.20 1.88 -19.98
C VAL A 264 -13.62 2.04 -18.53
N ASN A 265 -13.09 1.19 -17.67
CA ASN A 265 -13.17 1.40 -16.23
C ASN A 265 -12.11 2.40 -15.78
N VAL A 266 -12.53 3.46 -15.11
CA VAL A 266 -11.64 4.53 -14.60
C VAL A 266 -11.57 4.42 -13.08
N ARG A 267 -10.37 4.22 -12.54
CA ARG A 267 -10.12 4.33 -11.10
C ARG A 267 -9.70 5.76 -10.77
N ILE A 268 -10.13 6.25 -9.61
CA ILE A 268 -9.91 7.63 -9.18
C ILE A 268 -9.07 7.63 -7.91
N THR A 269 -8.06 8.49 -7.87
CA THR A 269 -7.35 8.88 -6.65
C THR A 269 -7.44 10.40 -6.51
N VAL A 270 -7.80 10.92 -5.34
CA VAL A 270 -8.02 12.35 -5.11
C VAL A 270 -7.15 12.82 -3.95
N THR A 271 -6.45 13.94 -4.12
CA THR A 271 -5.71 14.64 -3.07
C THR A 271 -6.09 16.12 -3.07
N ASP A 272 -5.54 16.88 -2.13
CA ASP A 272 -5.74 18.33 -2.09
C ASP A 272 -5.05 19.05 -3.25
N ASP A 273 -3.98 18.46 -3.80
CA ASP A 273 -3.15 19.05 -4.85
C ASP A 273 -3.52 18.60 -6.27
N GLY A 274 -4.45 17.65 -6.40
CA GLY A 274 -4.94 17.18 -7.69
C GLY A 274 -5.68 15.87 -7.62
N PHE A 275 -5.88 15.23 -8.76
CA PHE A 275 -6.46 13.91 -8.85
C PHE A 275 -5.84 13.10 -9.99
N MET A 276 -5.91 11.78 -9.88
CA MET A 276 -5.37 10.84 -10.87
C MET A 276 -6.47 9.90 -11.34
N LEU A 277 -6.63 9.80 -12.65
CA LEU A 277 -7.50 8.83 -13.31
C LEU A 277 -6.63 7.70 -13.86
N THR A 278 -6.87 6.47 -13.41
CA THR A 278 -6.10 5.28 -13.83
C THR A 278 -6.94 4.38 -14.71
N THR A 279 -6.35 3.96 -15.83
CA THR A 279 -6.98 3.14 -16.87
C THR A 279 -6.04 2.00 -17.29
N GLU A 280 -6.61 0.89 -17.77
CA GLU A 280 -5.83 -0.25 -18.28
C GLU A 280 -5.33 0.00 -19.72
N GLU A 281 -6.10 0.79 -20.48
CA GLU A 281 -5.81 1.19 -21.85
C GLU A 281 -5.36 2.66 -21.89
N PRO A 282 -4.43 3.03 -22.80
CA PRO A 282 -3.98 4.41 -22.90
C PRO A 282 -5.10 5.31 -23.43
N ILE A 283 -5.40 6.37 -22.69
CA ILE A 283 -6.29 7.45 -23.13
C ILE A 283 -5.47 8.73 -23.23
N TYR A 284 -5.57 9.41 -24.37
CA TYR A 284 -4.88 10.66 -24.65
C TYR A 284 -5.92 11.76 -24.79
N LEU A 285 -5.83 12.77 -23.93
CA LEU A 285 -6.74 13.91 -23.94
C LEU A 285 -6.01 15.11 -24.57
N SER A 286 -6.76 15.96 -25.23
CA SER A 286 -6.31 17.28 -25.66
C SER A 286 -6.81 18.36 -24.69
N GLU A 287 -6.23 19.56 -24.74
CA GLU A 287 -6.73 20.71 -23.97
C GLU A 287 -8.21 21.00 -24.28
N ARG A 288 -8.60 20.81 -25.54
CA ARG A 288 -9.99 20.95 -25.98
C ARG A 288 -10.90 19.91 -25.32
N ASP A 289 -10.45 18.67 -25.18
CA ASP A 289 -11.21 17.62 -24.51
C ASP A 289 -11.48 17.99 -23.05
N ILE A 290 -10.46 18.50 -22.35
CA ILE A 290 -10.62 18.95 -20.96
C ILE A 290 -11.71 20.03 -20.85
N ILE A 291 -11.67 21.03 -21.73
CA ILE A 291 -12.63 22.15 -21.70
C ILE A 291 -14.06 21.72 -22.09
N GLN A 292 -14.21 20.77 -23.03
CA GLN A 292 -15.52 20.43 -23.61
C GLN A 292 -16.22 19.26 -22.91
N MET A 293 -15.47 18.33 -22.31
CA MET A 293 -16.05 17.16 -21.64
C MET A 293 -16.85 17.56 -20.40
N VAL A 294 -16.34 18.49 -19.60
CA VAL A 294 -16.97 18.93 -18.35
C VAL A 294 -17.01 20.46 -18.34
N THR A 295 -18.19 21.02 -18.19
CA THR A 295 -18.48 22.46 -18.22
C THR A 295 -19.24 22.87 -16.95
N PRO A 296 -19.23 24.16 -16.57
CA PRO A 296 -20.01 24.65 -15.43
C PRO A 296 -21.50 24.31 -15.52
N GLU A 297 -22.04 24.25 -16.74
CA GLU A 297 -23.45 23.98 -17.01
C GLU A 297 -23.79 22.50 -16.92
N ASN A 298 -22.90 21.60 -17.33
CA ASN A 298 -23.18 20.16 -17.39
C ASN A 298 -22.69 19.36 -16.16
N ILE A 299 -21.75 19.89 -15.37
CA ILE A 299 -21.09 19.13 -14.29
C ILE A 299 -22.08 18.60 -13.27
N GLU A 300 -23.10 19.39 -12.92
CA GLU A 300 -24.09 19.00 -11.93
C GLU A 300 -24.90 17.79 -12.38
N ASP A 301 -25.35 17.77 -13.65
CA ASP A 301 -26.09 16.64 -14.21
C ASP A 301 -25.20 15.40 -14.39
N ILE A 302 -23.95 15.58 -14.81
CA ILE A 302 -22.97 14.48 -14.88
C ILE A 302 -22.81 13.85 -13.50
N LEU A 303 -22.60 14.67 -12.47
CA LEU A 303 -22.42 14.19 -11.11
C LEU A 303 -23.66 13.49 -10.59
N LYS A 304 -24.85 14.11 -10.69
CA LYS A 304 -26.13 13.51 -10.28
C LYS A 304 -26.34 12.13 -10.88
N ASN A 305 -26.04 11.96 -12.17
CA ASN A 305 -26.15 10.67 -12.85
C ASN A 305 -25.09 9.67 -12.37
N SER A 306 -23.85 10.11 -12.15
CA SER A 306 -22.75 9.24 -11.70
C SER A 306 -22.92 8.74 -10.26
N ILE A 307 -23.49 9.55 -9.37
CA ILE A 307 -23.64 9.22 -7.94
C ILE A 307 -24.93 8.47 -7.62
N ARG A 308 -25.98 8.57 -8.45
CA ARG A 308 -27.32 8.04 -8.15
C ARG A 308 -27.37 6.56 -7.75
N TYR A 309 -26.47 5.76 -8.33
CA TYR A 309 -26.37 4.31 -8.11
C TYR A 309 -25.20 3.90 -7.21
N THR A 310 -24.62 4.86 -6.49
CA THR A 310 -23.49 4.64 -5.58
C THR A 310 -23.96 4.47 -4.14
N GLU A 311 -23.12 3.84 -3.32
CA GLU A 311 -23.42 3.66 -1.91
C GLU A 311 -23.42 4.97 -1.11
N LEU A 312 -22.60 5.94 -1.56
CA LEU A 312 -22.64 7.33 -1.08
C LEU A 312 -24.07 7.91 -1.14
N PHE A 313 -24.74 7.74 -2.28
CA PHE A 313 -26.12 8.23 -2.44
C PHE A 313 -27.09 7.48 -1.53
N ASN A 314 -27.00 6.15 -1.48
CA ASN A 314 -27.88 5.31 -0.64
C ASN A 314 -27.82 5.73 0.83
N GLN A 315 -26.62 5.99 1.34
CA GLN A 315 -26.44 6.37 2.74
C GLN A 315 -26.90 7.79 3.04
N LYS A 316 -26.57 8.76 2.18
CA LYS A 316 -27.05 10.13 2.35
C LYS A 316 -28.57 10.23 2.23
N PHE A 317 -29.17 9.42 1.35
CA PHE A 317 -30.62 9.30 1.27
C PHE A 317 -31.22 8.77 2.58
N ARG A 318 -30.62 7.72 3.17
CA ARG A 318 -31.04 7.20 4.48
C ARG A 318 -30.99 8.30 5.55
N HIS A 319 -29.90 9.05 5.63
CA HIS A 319 -29.73 10.13 6.60
C HIS A 319 -30.79 11.21 6.43
N CYS A 320 -31.03 11.65 5.19
CA CYS A 320 -32.07 12.62 4.86
C CYS A 320 -33.47 12.09 5.19
N ALA A 321 -33.77 10.84 4.86
CA ALA A 321 -35.05 10.20 5.12
C ALA A 321 -35.37 10.10 6.63
N VAL A 322 -34.36 9.82 7.46
CA VAL A 322 -34.51 9.82 8.92
C VAL A 322 -34.75 11.23 9.45
N ARG A 323 -33.93 12.21 9.05
CA ARG A 323 -34.06 13.62 9.49
C ARG A 323 -35.39 14.25 9.06
N ALA A 324 -35.91 13.86 7.90
CA ALA A 324 -37.17 14.34 7.35
C ALA A 324 -38.41 13.59 7.89
N PHE A 325 -38.27 12.70 8.89
CA PHE A 325 -39.34 11.86 9.43
C PHE A 325 -40.00 10.92 8.41
N MET A 326 -39.33 10.63 7.29
CA MET A 326 -39.78 9.61 6.34
C MET A 326 -39.62 8.23 6.97
N ILE A 327 -38.49 8.05 7.68
CA ILE A 327 -38.20 6.89 8.51
C ILE A 327 -38.26 7.34 9.97
N LEU A 328 -39.08 6.67 10.77
CA LEU A 328 -39.19 6.92 12.20
C LEU A 328 -38.24 5.96 12.94
N ARG A 329 -37.22 6.51 13.61
CA ARG A 329 -36.30 5.79 14.50
C ARG A 329 -37.03 5.12 15.65
N ASN A 330 -37.97 5.85 16.25
CA ASN A 330 -38.78 5.41 17.37
C ASN A 330 -40.26 5.49 16.99
N TYR A 331 -40.93 4.33 16.97
CA TYR A 331 -42.36 4.27 16.66
C TYR A 331 -43.07 3.26 17.56
N LYS A 332 -44.13 3.72 18.25
CA LYS A 332 -44.95 2.91 19.17
C LYS A 332 -44.12 2.16 20.24
N GLY A 333 -43.07 2.79 20.77
CA GLY A 333 -42.22 2.21 21.81
C GLY A 333 -41.14 1.24 21.31
N HIS A 334 -41.01 1.07 19.98
CA HIS A 334 -39.93 0.27 19.39
C HIS A 334 -38.92 1.15 18.65
N GLU A 335 -37.65 0.89 18.91
CA GLU A 335 -36.53 1.48 18.20
C GLU A 335 -36.19 0.65 16.96
N ILE A 336 -35.96 1.33 15.83
CA ILE A 336 -35.57 0.72 14.57
C ILE A 336 -34.06 0.78 14.45
N SER A 337 -33.41 -0.38 14.39
CA SER A 337 -31.96 -0.47 14.19
C SER A 337 -31.52 0.18 12.87
N ALA A 338 -30.30 0.72 12.83
CA ALA A 338 -29.76 1.38 11.64
C ALA A 338 -29.74 0.48 10.37
N LYS A 339 -29.58 -0.83 10.54
CA LYS A 339 -29.75 -1.81 9.45
C LYS A 339 -31.18 -1.84 8.90
N SER A 340 -32.18 -1.85 9.77
CA SER A 340 -33.59 -1.80 9.37
C SER A 340 -33.95 -0.44 8.76
N GLN A 341 -33.36 0.66 9.26
CA GLN A 341 -33.48 1.98 8.66
C GLN A 341 -32.94 1.98 7.23
N TYR A 342 -31.77 1.39 6.98
CA TYR A 342 -31.20 1.26 5.63
C TYR A 342 -32.11 0.49 4.67
N ILE A 343 -32.60 -0.69 5.07
CA ILE A 343 -33.51 -1.50 4.23
C ILE A 343 -34.77 -0.70 3.87
N LYS A 344 -35.38 -0.04 4.86
CA LYS A 344 -36.54 0.83 4.63
C LYS A 344 -36.21 1.99 3.71
N ALA A 345 -35.06 2.63 3.87
CA ALA A 345 -34.62 3.72 3.00
C ALA A 345 -34.53 3.26 1.55
N MET A 346 -33.98 2.08 1.28
CA MET A 346 -33.89 1.54 -0.09
C MET A 346 -35.26 1.24 -0.69
N MET A 347 -36.18 0.66 0.09
CA MET A 347 -37.57 0.42 -0.35
C MET A 347 -38.29 1.74 -0.67
N LEU A 348 -38.15 2.74 0.19
CA LEU A 348 -38.75 4.06 0.04
C LEU A 348 -38.16 4.82 -1.14
N MET A 349 -36.84 4.72 -1.34
CA MET A 349 -36.15 5.31 -2.47
C MET A 349 -36.66 4.73 -3.80
N GLU A 350 -36.81 3.40 -3.89
CA GLU A 350 -37.34 2.77 -5.11
C GLU A 350 -38.82 3.14 -5.35
N ALA A 351 -39.65 3.14 -4.30
CA ALA A 351 -41.06 3.54 -4.41
C ALA A 351 -41.24 5.01 -4.82
N SER A 352 -40.32 5.88 -4.39
CA SER A 352 -40.37 7.33 -4.66
C SER A 352 -39.72 7.72 -6.00
N LYS A 353 -39.13 6.77 -6.73
CA LYS A 353 -38.35 7.02 -7.94
C LYS A 353 -39.11 7.79 -9.04
N LYS A 354 -40.43 7.60 -9.13
CA LYS A 354 -41.29 8.33 -10.09
C LYS A 354 -41.34 9.83 -9.83
N PHE A 355 -41.14 10.25 -8.59
CA PHE A 355 -41.20 11.63 -8.15
C PHE A 355 -39.81 12.20 -7.83
N GLU A 356 -38.73 11.52 -8.22
CA GLU A 356 -37.36 11.83 -7.81
C GLU A 356 -36.98 13.31 -7.99
N ARG A 357 -37.40 13.94 -9.09
CA ARG A 357 -37.14 15.36 -9.38
C ARG A 357 -37.89 16.33 -8.48
N GLU A 358 -39.10 15.97 -8.04
CA GLU A 358 -40.00 16.83 -7.25
C GLU A 358 -40.03 16.44 -5.77
N HIS A 359 -39.28 15.41 -5.39
CA HIS A 359 -39.30 14.90 -4.03
C HIS A 359 -38.22 15.60 -3.17
N PRO A 360 -38.60 16.30 -2.09
CA PRO A 360 -37.67 17.16 -1.34
C PRO A 360 -36.50 16.39 -0.71
N ILE A 361 -36.71 15.12 -0.34
CA ILE A 361 -35.64 14.28 0.23
C ILE A 361 -34.57 13.91 -0.81
N PHE A 362 -34.95 13.69 -2.07
CA PHE A 362 -33.96 13.45 -3.15
C PHE A 362 -33.17 14.72 -3.43
N THR A 363 -33.87 15.85 -3.54
CA THR A 363 -33.26 17.16 -3.75
C THR A 363 -32.25 17.48 -2.65
N GLU A 364 -32.61 17.27 -1.38
CA GLU A 364 -31.70 17.46 -0.25
C GLU A 364 -30.53 16.46 -0.26
N THR A 365 -30.77 15.20 -0.64
CA THR A 365 -29.71 14.19 -0.74
C THR A 365 -28.65 14.60 -1.77
N TYR A 366 -29.11 15.04 -2.96
CA TYR A 366 -28.22 15.56 -3.99
C TYR A 366 -27.46 16.81 -3.51
N ARG A 367 -28.17 17.77 -2.91
CA ARG A 367 -27.56 18.98 -2.36
C ARG A 367 -26.47 18.65 -1.34
N GLU A 368 -26.75 17.75 -0.39
CA GLU A 368 -25.79 17.36 0.65
C GLU A 368 -24.53 16.72 0.06
N ILE A 369 -24.66 15.82 -0.90
CA ILE A 369 -23.50 15.20 -1.56
C ILE A 369 -22.69 16.27 -2.32
N LEU A 370 -23.35 17.08 -3.14
CA LEU A 370 -22.69 18.04 -4.02
C LEU A 370 -22.04 19.22 -3.26
N THR A 371 -22.50 19.53 -2.03
CA THR A 371 -22.03 20.71 -1.28
C THR A 371 -21.31 20.39 0.04
N GLN A 372 -21.63 19.28 0.70
CA GLN A 372 -20.98 18.93 1.98
C GLN A 372 -19.88 17.88 1.80
N HIS A 373 -20.12 16.87 0.96
CA HIS A 373 -19.10 15.87 0.64
C HIS A 373 -18.15 16.40 -0.43
N MET A 374 -18.73 16.99 -1.49
CA MET A 374 -18.02 17.70 -2.56
C MET A 374 -18.14 19.22 -2.40
N ASP A 375 -17.47 19.96 -3.28
CA ASP A 375 -17.65 21.40 -3.46
C ASP A 375 -17.96 21.69 -4.94
N ILE A 376 -19.24 21.58 -5.28
CA ILE A 376 -19.72 21.79 -6.66
C ILE A 376 -19.58 23.25 -7.12
N GLU A 377 -19.73 24.21 -6.22
CA GLU A 377 -19.66 25.63 -6.59
C GLU A 377 -18.20 26.02 -6.86
N GLY A 378 -17.25 25.56 -6.03
CA GLY A 378 -15.82 25.70 -6.32
C GLY A 378 -15.43 25.01 -7.63
N ALA A 379 -15.98 23.81 -7.92
CA ALA A 379 -15.74 23.12 -9.20
C ALA A 379 -16.29 23.90 -10.40
N LYS A 380 -17.50 24.47 -10.31
CA LYS A 380 -18.08 25.34 -11.35
C LYS A 380 -17.24 26.58 -11.57
N GLU A 381 -16.75 27.21 -10.50
CA GLU A 381 -15.85 28.36 -10.58
C GLU A 381 -14.54 28.00 -11.31
N VAL A 382 -13.95 26.85 -10.98
CA VAL A 382 -12.75 26.34 -11.67
C VAL A 382 -12.99 26.16 -13.17
N LEU A 383 -14.07 25.47 -13.53
CA LEU A 383 -14.40 25.23 -14.94
C LEU A 383 -14.73 26.51 -15.68
N LYS A 384 -15.34 27.50 -15.02
CA LYS A 384 -15.62 28.82 -15.60
C LYS A 384 -14.33 29.59 -15.88
N ASN A 385 -13.38 29.59 -14.95
CA ASN A 385 -12.08 30.25 -15.13
C ASN A 385 -11.23 29.55 -16.20
N ILE A 386 -11.31 28.22 -16.31
CA ILE A 386 -10.68 27.46 -17.40
C ILE A 386 -11.35 27.80 -18.75
N GLY A 387 -12.68 27.73 -18.83
CA GLY A 387 -13.43 27.97 -20.07
C GLY A 387 -13.35 29.41 -20.60
N SER A 388 -13.15 30.39 -19.71
CA SER A 388 -12.89 31.78 -20.08
C SER A 388 -11.43 32.08 -20.44
N GLY A 389 -10.52 31.12 -20.25
CA GLY A 389 -9.09 31.27 -20.52
C GLY A 389 -8.32 32.05 -19.44
N ILE A 390 -8.97 32.41 -18.33
CA ILE A 390 -8.31 33.03 -17.17
C ILE A 390 -7.29 32.06 -16.58
N TRP A 391 -7.66 30.78 -16.45
CA TRP A 391 -6.74 29.71 -16.05
C TRP A 391 -6.42 28.84 -17.24
N ARG A 392 -5.14 28.78 -17.60
CA ARG A 392 -4.69 28.01 -18.76
C ARG A 392 -4.45 26.57 -18.36
N VAL A 393 -5.03 25.65 -19.11
CA VAL A 393 -4.77 24.22 -18.98
C VAL A 393 -3.83 23.78 -20.08
N LYS A 394 -2.77 23.06 -19.72
CA LYS A 394 -1.84 22.42 -20.64
C LYS A 394 -1.92 20.92 -20.50
N VAL A 395 -2.05 20.21 -21.61
CA VAL A 395 -1.94 18.74 -21.61
C VAL A 395 -0.56 18.33 -22.09
N LEU A 396 0.15 17.54 -21.27
CA LEU A 396 1.48 17.06 -21.59
C LEU A 396 1.43 15.76 -22.40
N PRO A 397 2.43 15.52 -23.27
CA PRO A 397 2.56 14.24 -23.94
C PRO A 397 2.82 13.11 -22.92
N PRO A 398 2.55 11.84 -23.30
CA PRO A 398 2.76 10.70 -22.42
C PRO A 398 4.23 10.48 -22.07
N THR A 399 4.53 10.29 -20.78
CA THR A 399 5.88 10.04 -20.27
C THR A 399 5.95 8.75 -19.46
N GLU A 400 7.16 8.17 -19.35
CA GLU A 400 7.45 7.03 -18.45
C GLU A 400 8.03 7.49 -17.09
N ILE A 401 8.25 8.79 -16.93
CA ILE A 401 8.75 9.43 -15.72
C ILE A 401 7.78 10.56 -15.37
N PRO A 402 7.09 10.48 -14.22
CA PRO A 402 6.15 11.51 -13.82
C PRO A 402 6.89 12.69 -13.19
N MET A 403 6.37 13.90 -13.36
CA MET A 403 6.92 15.13 -12.77
C MET A 403 6.91 15.12 -11.23
N PRO A 404 7.85 15.83 -10.57
CA PRO A 404 7.94 15.86 -9.10
C PRO A 404 6.62 16.09 -8.36
N PHE A 405 5.81 17.06 -8.81
CA PHE A 405 4.51 17.35 -8.18
C PHE A 405 3.49 16.20 -8.30
N SER A 406 3.67 15.27 -9.25
CA SER A 406 2.78 14.11 -9.40
C SER A 406 3.06 13.04 -8.38
N HIS A 407 4.26 13.03 -7.79
CA HIS A 407 4.72 11.93 -6.97
C HIS A 407 3.85 11.71 -5.75
N GLU A 408 3.32 12.78 -5.15
CA GLU A 408 2.41 12.66 -4.01
C GLU A 408 1.07 12.08 -4.43
N ILE A 409 0.46 12.59 -5.51
CA ILE A 409 -0.83 12.07 -6.04
C ILE A 409 -0.70 10.59 -6.42
N ILE A 410 0.39 10.26 -7.10
CA ILE A 410 0.77 8.92 -7.50
C ILE A 410 0.95 8.07 -6.23
N ALA A 411 1.80 8.48 -5.28
CA ALA A 411 2.04 7.79 -4.02
C ALA A 411 0.77 7.53 -3.22
N SER A 412 -0.17 8.48 -3.19
CA SER A 412 -1.47 8.31 -2.53
C SER A 412 -2.35 7.24 -3.17
N GLY A 413 -2.14 6.96 -4.46
CA GLY A 413 -2.73 5.79 -5.13
C GLY A 413 -2.11 4.43 -4.72
N TYR A 414 -0.98 4.42 -3.99
CA TYR A 414 -0.30 3.20 -3.52
C TYR A 414 -0.35 2.99 -1.99
N GLU A 415 -1.06 3.86 -1.26
CA GLU A 415 -0.98 4.04 0.21
C GLU A 415 -1.23 2.78 1.07
N ASP A 416 -1.90 1.76 0.55
CA ASP A 416 -2.29 0.59 1.36
C ASP A 416 -1.44 -0.68 1.15
N VAL A 417 -0.46 -0.68 0.24
CA VAL A 417 0.45 -1.86 0.04
C VAL A 417 1.70 -1.78 0.90
N ILE A 418 1.99 -0.60 1.43
CA ILE A 418 3.34 -0.15 1.72
C ILE A 418 3.35 0.42 3.13
N LEU A 419 4.26 -0.05 3.99
CA LEU A 419 4.50 0.61 5.27
C LEU A 419 4.96 2.06 4.99
N MET A 420 4.81 3.01 5.94
CA MET A 420 5.35 4.38 5.77
C MET A 420 6.81 4.40 5.25
N GLU A 421 7.59 3.36 5.57
CA GLU A 421 8.95 3.13 5.09
C GLU A 421 9.06 2.96 3.56
N ASP A 422 8.10 2.31 2.86
CA ASP A 422 8.14 2.16 1.40
C ASP A 422 7.48 3.29 0.61
N ARG A 423 6.69 4.19 1.24
CA ARG A 423 6.23 5.44 0.59
C ARG A 423 7.44 6.29 0.26
N ALA A 424 8.36 6.41 1.22
CA ALA A 424 9.65 7.04 1.02
C ALA A 424 10.47 6.32 -0.07
N ILE A 425 10.37 4.99 -0.22
CA ILE A 425 11.05 4.25 -1.29
C ILE A 425 10.46 4.59 -2.66
N VAL A 426 9.13 4.63 -2.80
CA VAL A 426 8.47 5.01 -4.07
C VAL A 426 8.83 6.45 -4.44
N LEU A 427 8.70 7.39 -3.49
CA LEU A 427 9.08 8.79 -3.69
C LEU A 427 10.56 8.93 -4.06
N ARG A 428 11.47 8.24 -3.35
CA ARG A 428 12.90 8.23 -3.68
C ARG A 428 13.15 7.69 -5.09
N ARG A 429 12.49 6.59 -5.48
CA ARG A 429 12.65 6.00 -6.82
C ARG A 429 12.19 6.95 -7.92
N LEU A 430 11.07 7.65 -7.72
CA LEU A 430 10.58 8.64 -8.68
C LEU A 430 11.51 9.86 -8.74
N LEU A 431 11.94 10.39 -7.60
CA LEU A 431 12.92 11.50 -7.53
C LEU A 431 14.24 11.14 -8.20
N GLN A 432 14.73 9.90 -8.00
CA GLN A 432 15.93 9.40 -8.68
C GLN A 432 15.80 9.43 -10.20
N LYS A 433 14.66 8.96 -10.74
CA LYS A 433 14.40 8.99 -12.19
C LYS A 433 14.45 10.42 -12.74
N ILE A 434 13.93 11.39 -11.99
CA ILE A 434 14.02 12.82 -12.35
C ILE A 434 15.46 13.31 -12.30
N LYS A 435 16.20 13.06 -11.22
CA LYS A 435 17.61 13.46 -11.11
C LYS A 435 18.46 12.89 -12.24
N MET A 436 18.21 11.63 -12.65
CA MET A 436 18.86 11.03 -13.83
C MET A 436 18.51 11.70 -15.14
N SER A 437 17.26 12.17 -15.30
CA SER A 437 16.84 12.86 -16.51
C SER A 437 17.32 14.31 -16.59
N ILE A 438 17.47 15.00 -15.45
CA ILE A 438 17.94 16.40 -15.37
C ILE A 438 19.46 16.46 -15.52
N MET A 439 20.19 15.57 -14.85
CA MET A 439 21.64 15.61 -14.84
C MET A 439 22.17 14.83 -16.05
N GLU A 440 22.74 15.53 -17.04
CA GLU A 440 23.70 14.94 -18.00
C GLU A 440 25.00 14.50 -17.30
N LYS A 441 24.92 13.84 -16.14
CA LYS A 441 26.07 13.20 -15.52
C LYS A 441 26.22 11.81 -16.13
N GLU A 442 27.43 11.49 -16.56
CA GLU A 442 27.85 10.10 -16.76
C GLU A 442 27.80 9.37 -15.42
N VAL A 443 26.60 8.92 -15.04
CA VAL A 443 26.43 7.89 -14.02
C VAL A 443 26.80 6.57 -14.65
N GLU A 444 27.72 5.84 -14.03
CA GLU A 444 28.26 4.61 -14.60
C GLU A 444 27.18 3.52 -14.75
N PHE A 445 26.13 3.54 -13.92
CA PHE A 445 25.00 2.60 -14.01
C PHE A 445 23.67 3.34 -14.20
N LYS A 446 23.14 3.32 -15.44
CA LYS A 446 21.87 3.97 -15.82
C LYS A 446 20.61 3.15 -15.47
N ASP A 447 20.73 1.88 -15.13
CA ASP A 447 19.58 1.03 -14.75
C ASP A 447 19.57 0.77 -13.23
N ILE A 448 18.75 1.53 -12.50
CA ILE A 448 18.62 1.40 -11.04
C ILE A 448 17.95 0.09 -10.65
N ASP A 449 16.97 -0.37 -11.44
CA ASP A 449 16.29 -1.62 -11.12
C ASP A 449 17.26 -2.79 -11.25
N TYR A 450 18.19 -2.72 -12.21
CA TYR A 450 19.29 -3.66 -12.32
C TYR A 450 20.21 -3.65 -11.09
N LEU A 451 20.61 -2.46 -10.61
CA LEU A 451 21.46 -2.31 -9.43
C LEU A 451 20.76 -2.76 -8.13
N ASP A 452 19.49 -2.40 -7.94
CA ASP A 452 18.72 -2.82 -6.76
C ASP A 452 18.48 -4.33 -6.76
N ASN A 453 18.17 -4.93 -7.92
CA ASN A 453 18.03 -6.37 -8.05
C ASN A 453 19.33 -7.13 -7.74
N TYR A 454 20.50 -6.57 -8.10
CA TYR A 454 21.81 -7.13 -7.72
C TYR A 454 21.96 -7.27 -6.22
N TYR A 455 21.73 -6.17 -5.49
CA TYR A 455 21.91 -6.16 -4.05
C TYR A 455 20.79 -6.95 -3.34
N LYS A 456 19.56 -6.98 -3.86
CA LYS A 456 18.48 -7.87 -3.38
C LYS A 456 18.85 -9.35 -3.51
N LEU A 457 19.48 -9.75 -4.61
CA LEU A 457 20.00 -11.11 -4.80
C LEU A 457 21.09 -11.43 -3.79
N LYS A 458 22.05 -10.53 -3.58
CA LYS A 458 23.10 -10.69 -2.55
C LYS A 458 22.54 -10.81 -1.14
N ARG A 459 21.47 -10.06 -0.84
CA ARG A 459 20.74 -10.14 0.42
C ARG A 459 19.94 -11.45 0.58
N GLY A 460 19.79 -12.24 -0.48
CA GLY A 460 19.03 -13.50 -0.44
C GLY A 460 17.51 -13.29 -0.39
N LEU A 461 17.00 -12.16 -0.92
CA LEU A 461 15.55 -11.90 -0.94
C LEU A 461 14.83 -12.63 -2.09
N ILE A 462 15.57 -13.04 -3.12
CA ILE A 462 15.06 -13.77 -4.28
C ILE A 462 15.32 -15.29 -4.15
N ILE A 463 16.39 -15.68 -3.44
CA ILE A 463 16.78 -17.07 -3.21
C ILE A 463 16.56 -17.38 -1.74
N LYS A 464 15.50 -18.12 -1.43
CA LYS A 464 15.15 -18.44 -0.05
C LYS A 464 16.00 -19.61 0.46
N GLY A 465 16.69 -19.42 1.59
CA GLY A 465 17.47 -20.47 2.26
C GLY A 465 16.58 -21.61 2.75
N VAL A 466 17.10 -22.83 2.72
CA VAL A 466 16.34 -24.07 3.02
C VAL A 466 17.00 -24.88 4.13
N ARG A 467 18.29 -24.67 4.40
CA ARG A 467 19.07 -25.40 5.40
C ARG A 467 19.63 -24.47 6.47
N LYS A 468 20.04 -25.05 7.61
CA LYS A 468 20.66 -24.32 8.71
C LYS A 468 22.02 -23.75 8.31
N GLU A 469 22.77 -24.45 7.47
CA GLU A 469 24.07 -24.01 6.97
C GLU A 469 23.94 -22.76 6.10
N ASP A 470 22.83 -22.61 5.37
CA ASP A 470 22.56 -21.43 4.52
C ASP A 470 22.50 -20.14 5.37
N LEU A 471 22.07 -20.23 6.63
CA LEU A 471 22.06 -19.10 7.58
C LEU A 471 23.47 -18.63 7.90
N LEU A 472 24.38 -19.58 8.15
CA LEU A 472 25.78 -19.28 8.46
C LEU A 472 26.48 -18.69 7.22
N ASP A 473 26.27 -19.29 6.05
CA ASP A 473 26.84 -18.81 4.80
C ASP A 473 26.33 -17.40 4.43
N LEU A 474 25.06 -17.11 4.72
CA LEU A 474 24.48 -15.80 4.49
C LEU A 474 25.04 -14.75 5.45
N LEU A 475 25.22 -15.10 6.73
CA LEU A 475 25.84 -14.22 7.72
C LEU A 475 27.34 -14.03 7.49
N GLU A 476 28.05 -15.03 6.98
CA GLU A 476 29.46 -14.87 6.57
C GLU A 476 29.57 -13.84 5.44
N ARG A 477 28.62 -13.84 4.49
CA ARG A 477 28.55 -12.88 3.39
C ARG A 477 28.13 -11.49 3.85
N LEU A 478 26.93 -11.36 4.42
CA LEU A 478 26.31 -10.09 4.80
C LEU A 478 26.88 -9.47 6.08
N GLY A 479 27.52 -10.27 6.94
CA GLY A 479 27.96 -9.87 8.28
C GLY A 479 26.82 -9.91 9.29
N PHE A 480 25.74 -9.17 9.03
CA PHE A 480 24.64 -9.01 9.99
C PHE A 480 23.27 -8.83 9.31
N ILE A 481 22.23 -9.41 9.89
CA ILE A 481 20.87 -9.45 9.32
C ILE A 481 19.83 -9.05 10.38
N PRO A 482 18.86 -8.18 10.07
CA PRO A 482 17.87 -7.77 11.06
C PRO A 482 17.00 -8.95 11.51
N LEU A 483 16.75 -9.05 12.81
CA LEU A 483 15.83 -10.03 13.40
C LEU A 483 14.37 -9.64 13.23
N THR A 484 14.08 -8.33 13.13
CA THR A 484 12.72 -7.76 13.05
C THR A 484 12.65 -6.59 12.08
N GLY A 485 11.44 -6.27 11.60
CA GLY A 485 11.19 -5.22 10.60
C GLY A 485 11.37 -5.71 9.16
N ALA A 486 11.41 -4.79 8.18
CA ALA A 486 11.57 -5.16 6.77
C ALA A 486 12.93 -5.80 6.47
N GLU A 487 12.94 -6.72 5.49
CA GLU A 487 14.09 -7.52 5.06
C GLU A 487 14.71 -8.35 6.20
N ASN A 488 13.92 -8.77 7.19
CA ASN A 488 14.40 -9.57 8.32
C ASN A 488 14.82 -10.98 7.91
N ILE A 489 15.42 -11.72 8.84
CA ILE A 489 15.90 -13.07 8.57
C ILE A 489 14.78 -14.04 8.14
N TYR A 490 13.56 -13.88 8.64
CA TYR A 490 12.42 -14.75 8.33
C TYR A 490 11.92 -14.60 6.88
N GLU A 491 12.11 -13.43 6.26
CA GLU A 491 11.75 -13.20 4.85
C GLU A 491 12.70 -13.90 3.86
N ARG A 492 13.89 -14.31 4.33
CA ARG A 492 14.99 -14.85 3.52
C ARG A 492 15.03 -16.38 3.48
N PHE A 493 14.14 -17.06 4.20
CA PHE A 493 14.12 -18.53 4.31
C PHE A 493 12.74 -19.11 3.96
N VAL A 494 12.69 -20.33 3.39
CA VAL A 494 11.44 -21.04 3.08
C VAL A 494 10.92 -21.84 4.27
N VAL A 495 11.73 -22.03 5.31
CA VAL A 495 11.34 -22.85 6.47
C VAL A 495 10.36 -22.11 7.38
N SER A 496 9.62 -22.87 8.19
CA SER A 496 8.72 -22.26 9.18
C SER A 496 9.50 -21.37 10.15
N GLU A 497 8.90 -20.28 10.62
CA GLU A 497 9.54 -19.40 11.60
C GLU A 497 9.96 -20.16 12.87
N ARG A 498 9.18 -21.19 13.26
CA ARG A 498 9.50 -22.06 14.39
C ARG A 498 10.83 -22.78 14.16
N THR A 499 10.98 -23.42 13.00
CA THR A 499 12.22 -24.12 12.62
C THR A 499 13.41 -23.16 12.58
N LEU A 500 13.24 -21.96 12.01
CA LEU A 500 14.31 -20.97 11.96
C LEU A 500 14.67 -20.46 13.36
N ARG A 501 13.69 -20.27 14.25
CA ARG A 501 13.92 -19.93 15.67
C ARG A 501 14.68 -21.03 16.40
N GLU A 502 14.34 -22.29 16.18
CA GLU A 502 15.05 -23.44 16.74
C GLU A 502 16.53 -23.43 16.30
N TRP A 503 16.80 -23.21 15.02
CA TRP A 503 18.18 -23.07 14.51
C TRP A 503 18.93 -21.90 15.13
N ILE A 504 18.29 -20.73 15.22
CA ILE A 504 18.90 -19.53 15.83
C ILE A 504 19.23 -19.81 17.29
N ASN A 505 18.30 -20.40 18.05
CA ASN A 505 18.50 -20.73 19.45
C ASN A 505 19.65 -21.71 19.65
N GLU A 506 19.67 -22.81 18.88
CA GLU A 506 20.74 -23.81 18.95
C GLU A 506 22.11 -23.19 18.62
N LEU A 507 22.18 -22.30 17.63
CA LEU A 507 23.42 -21.62 17.25
C LEU A 507 23.86 -20.55 18.27
N ILE A 508 22.93 -19.91 18.97
CA ILE A 508 23.24 -19.00 20.10
C ILE A 508 23.75 -19.81 21.30
N GLU A 509 23.10 -20.92 21.63
CA GLU A 509 23.50 -21.83 22.71
C GLU A 509 24.91 -22.40 22.46
N ASN A 510 25.23 -22.76 21.21
CA ASN A 510 26.57 -23.22 20.78
C ASN A 510 27.62 -22.09 20.65
N GLY A 511 27.25 -20.83 20.91
CA GLY A 511 28.17 -19.69 20.83
C GLY A 511 28.63 -19.33 19.42
N ILE A 512 27.93 -19.79 18.39
CA ILE A 512 28.23 -19.50 16.97
C ILE A 512 27.61 -18.16 16.57
N LEU A 513 26.41 -17.87 17.08
CA LEU A 513 25.67 -16.63 16.82
C LEU A 513 25.57 -15.74 18.06
N THR A 514 25.46 -14.44 17.81
CA THR A 514 25.07 -13.46 18.81
C THR A 514 24.17 -12.40 18.18
N THR A 515 23.68 -11.51 19.02
CA THR A 515 22.82 -10.40 18.62
C THR A 515 23.51 -9.08 18.96
N VAL A 516 23.37 -8.11 18.07
CA VAL A 516 23.88 -6.75 18.25
C VAL A 516 22.74 -5.75 18.00
N PHE A 517 22.78 -4.62 18.69
CA PHE A 517 21.74 -3.60 18.60
C PHE A 517 22.26 -2.38 17.86
N ILE A 518 21.64 -2.06 16.73
CA ILE A 518 21.92 -0.87 15.91
C ILE A 518 20.59 -0.18 15.65
N GLY A 519 20.02 0.43 16.70
CA GLY A 519 18.64 0.95 16.69
C GLY A 519 17.53 -0.09 16.63
N ARG A 520 17.82 -1.26 16.06
CA ARG A 520 17.05 -2.51 16.09
C ARG A 520 18.00 -3.70 16.25
N ARG A 521 17.46 -4.89 16.48
CA ARG A 521 18.24 -6.12 16.70
C ARG A 521 18.71 -6.74 15.39
N TYR A 522 20.00 -7.04 15.32
CA TYR A 522 20.62 -7.76 14.22
C TYR A 522 21.28 -9.04 14.73
N LEU A 523 21.17 -10.10 13.94
CA LEU A 523 21.88 -11.36 14.12
C LEU A 523 23.22 -11.28 13.40
N THR A 524 24.30 -11.74 14.05
CA THR A 524 25.67 -11.79 13.50
C THR A 524 26.40 -13.03 14.01
N LEU A 525 27.47 -13.44 13.33
CA LEU A 525 28.39 -14.44 13.84
C LEU A 525 29.12 -13.91 15.08
N LYS A 526 29.32 -14.76 16.10
CA LYS A 526 29.97 -14.40 17.37
C LYS A 526 31.38 -13.84 17.15
N LYS A 527 32.13 -14.37 16.18
CA LYS A 527 33.47 -13.88 15.80
C LYS A 527 33.49 -12.42 15.31
N TYR A 528 32.37 -11.89 14.81
CA TYR A 528 32.27 -10.51 14.32
C TYR A 528 31.79 -9.53 15.39
N GLU A 529 31.36 -10.01 16.55
CA GLU A 529 30.85 -9.21 17.66
C GLU A 529 31.77 -8.06 18.05
N LYS A 530 33.09 -8.33 18.08
CA LYS A 530 34.13 -7.36 18.46
C LYS A 530 34.11 -6.08 17.62
N TYR A 531 33.72 -6.15 16.34
CA TYR A 531 33.67 -4.98 15.46
C TYR A 531 32.50 -4.05 15.76
N PHE A 532 31.40 -4.58 16.35
CA PHE A 532 30.25 -3.76 16.73
C PHE A 532 30.46 -3.01 18.06
N LEU A 533 31.54 -3.29 18.79
CA LEU A 533 31.86 -2.58 20.03
C LEU A 533 32.13 -1.09 19.79
N VAL A 534 32.64 -0.74 18.60
CA VAL A 534 32.92 0.65 18.21
C VAL A 534 31.67 1.52 18.14
N LEU A 535 30.48 0.93 18.02
CA LEU A 535 29.21 1.68 17.93
C LEU A 535 28.61 2.04 19.29
N ARG A 536 29.21 1.57 20.40
CA ARG A 536 28.64 1.67 21.75
C ARG A 536 29.12 2.92 22.46
N LYS A 537 28.21 3.56 23.20
CA LYS A 537 28.59 4.55 24.23
C LYS A 537 29.10 3.82 25.47
N ARG A 538 30.19 4.32 26.07
CA ARG A 538 30.71 3.79 27.34
C ARG A 538 29.97 4.46 28.49
N GLU A 539 29.38 3.65 29.35
CA GLU A 539 28.67 4.08 30.56
C GLU A 539 28.95 3.06 31.67
N GLU A 540 29.23 3.53 32.87
CA GLU A 540 29.36 2.66 34.05
C GLU A 540 27.96 2.30 34.56
N LEU A 541 27.72 1.00 34.73
CA LEU A 541 26.42 0.49 35.16
C LEU A 541 26.58 -0.41 36.39
N ASP A 542 25.60 -0.33 37.28
CA ASP A 542 25.45 -1.29 38.37
C ASP A 542 24.94 -2.63 37.84
N LEU A 543 25.80 -3.66 37.94
CA LEU A 543 25.48 -5.01 37.47
C LEU A 543 24.34 -5.66 38.27
N GLU A 544 24.10 -5.26 39.52
CA GLU A 544 22.97 -5.79 40.30
C GLU A 544 21.63 -5.26 39.75
N GLU A 545 21.56 -3.96 39.43
CA GLU A 545 20.38 -3.37 38.79
C GLU A 545 20.12 -4.01 37.41
N VAL A 546 21.17 -4.22 36.61
CA VAL A 546 21.06 -4.88 35.30
C VAL A 546 20.48 -6.29 35.45
N ARG A 547 20.96 -7.09 36.43
CA ARG A 547 20.42 -8.43 36.70
C ARG A 547 18.96 -8.39 37.12
N ALA A 548 18.55 -7.43 37.94
CA ALA A 548 17.17 -7.26 38.36
C ALA A 548 16.23 -6.98 37.18
N VAL A 549 16.62 -6.07 36.28
CA VAL A 549 15.84 -5.73 35.08
C VAL A 549 15.73 -6.91 34.12
N ILE A 550 16.82 -7.66 33.91
CA ILE A 550 16.80 -8.88 33.07
C ILE A 550 15.87 -9.94 33.66
N LYS A 551 15.94 -10.16 34.98
CA LYS A 551 15.09 -11.13 35.69
C LYS A 551 13.62 -10.77 35.52
N GLU A 552 13.27 -9.51 35.76
CA GLU A 552 11.90 -9.02 35.60
C GLU A 552 11.37 -9.23 34.16
N TRP A 553 12.20 -8.91 33.15
CA TRP A 553 11.84 -9.13 31.74
C TRP A 553 11.64 -10.61 31.40
N ASN A 554 12.56 -11.47 31.83
CA ASN A 554 12.57 -12.90 31.52
C ASN A 554 11.41 -13.63 32.21
N GLU A 555 10.98 -13.18 33.39
CA GLU A 555 9.78 -13.67 34.11
C GLU A 555 8.46 -13.19 33.48
N GLY A 556 8.50 -12.30 32.49
CA GLY A 556 7.33 -11.85 31.74
C GLY A 556 6.73 -10.52 32.21
N ARG A 557 7.31 -9.85 33.21
CA ARG A 557 6.91 -8.51 33.65
C ARG A 557 7.50 -7.45 32.71
N ARG A 558 6.72 -6.99 31.73
CA ARG A 558 7.17 -6.11 30.64
C ARG A 558 6.44 -4.76 30.63
N THR A 559 6.54 -4.02 31.73
CA THR A 559 6.04 -2.64 31.82
C THR A 559 6.79 -1.71 30.86
N GLU A 560 6.26 -0.53 30.56
CA GLU A 560 6.93 0.46 29.70
C GLU A 560 8.30 0.89 30.26
N GLU A 561 8.44 0.93 31.58
CA GLU A 561 9.71 1.23 32.23
C GLU A 561 10.75 0.14 31.97
N VAL A 562 10.40 -1.14 32.16
CA VAL A 562 11.31 -2.27 31.88
C VAL A 562 11.67 -2.31 30.40
N LYS A 563 10.72 -2.07 29.49
CA LYS A 563 11.00 -1.98 28.04
C LYS A 563 11.98 -0.86 27.70
N ARG A 564 11.91 0.28 28.39
CA ARG A 564 12.84 1.41 28.21
C ARG A 564 14.23 1.04 28.73
N LYS A 565 14.33 0.46 29.93
CA LYS A 565 15.60 0.01 30.52
C LYS A 565 16.27 -1.08 29.65
N ILE A 566 15.54 -2.09 29.19
CA ILE A 566 16.07 -3.12 28.28
C ILE A 566 16.60 -2.50 26.97
N ARG A 567 15.85 -1.62 26.32
CA ARG A 567 16.32 -0.93 25.10
C ARG A 567 17.61 -0.15 25.32
N HIS A 568 17.71 0.53 26.46
CA HIS A 568 18.91 1.26 26.84
C HIS A 568 20.11 0.31 27.06
N LEU A 569 19.92 -0.78 27.82
CA LEU A 569 20.97 -1.80 28.05
C LEU A 569 21.41 -2.51 26.76
N GLU A 570 20.49 -2.76 25.81
CA GLU A 570 20.82 -3.26 24.48
C GLU A 570 21.65 -2.26 23.69
N SER A 571 21.33 -0.96 23.76
CA SER A 571 22.07 0.10 23.07
C SER A 571 23.51 0.28 23.58
N LEU A 572 23.74 0.02 24.86
CA LEU A 572 25.06 -0.04 25.47
C LEU A 572 25.78 -1.38 25.16
N GLY A 573 25.04 -2.36 24.62
CA GLY A 573 25.55 -3.69 24.30
C GLY A 573 25.92 -4.53 25.52
N VAL A 574 25.38 -4.19 26.69
CA VAL A 574 25.67 -4.83 27.99
C VAL A 574 24.94 -6.17 28.12
N ILE A 575 23.84 -6.33 27.39
CA ILE A 575 23.05 -7.55 27.35
C ILE A 575 23.07 -8.18 25.96
N GLU A 576 22.87 -9.49 25.90
CA GLU A 576 22.65 -10.24 24.65
C GLU A 576 21.47 -11.18 24.80
N ILE A 577 20.87 -11.55 23.67
CA ILE A 577 19.81 -12.55 23.64
C ILE A 577 20.38 -13.90 24.02
N SER A 578 19.85 -14.52 25.06
CA SER A 578 20.14 -15.90 25.44
C SER A 578 19.31 -16.89 24.62
N LYS A 579 18.03 -16.57 24.39
CA LYS A 579 17.08 -17.42 23.67
C LYS A 579 15.90 -16.62 23.13
N LEU A 580 15.33 -17.07 22.02
CA LEU A 580 14.04 -16.60 21.50
C LEU A 580 12.94 -17.59 21.92
N THR A 581 11.89 -17.09 22.58
CA THR A 581 10.71 -17.89 22.93
C THR A 581 9.92 -18.33 21.69
N GLU A 582 8.95 -19.24 21.85
CA GLU A 582 8.08 -19.70 20.74
C GLU A 582 7.34 -18.55 20.04
N LYS A 583 6.97 -17.51 20.80
CA LYS A 583 6.33 -16.28 20.31
C LYS A 583 7.34 -15.25 19.75
N GLY A 584 8.62 -15.61 19.63
CA GLY A 584 9.69 -14.74 19.12
C GLY A 584 10.15 -13.66 20.09
N ILE A 585 9.72 -13.70 21.36
CA ILE A 585 10.15 -12.73 22.37
C ILE A 585 11.56 -13.10 22.85
N PRO A 586 12.53 -12.16 22.86
CA PRO A 586 13.87 -12.43 23.33
C PRO A 586 13.93 -12.54 24.85
N LEU A 587 14.69 -13.51 25.34
CA LEU A 587 15.18 -13.58 26.71
C LEU A 587 16.63 -13.09 26.72
N PHE A 588 17.01 -12.40 27.79
CA PHE A 588 18.31 -11.74 27.87
C PHE A 588 19.21 -12.38 28.92
N LYS A 589 20.51 -12.24 28.71
CA LYS A 589 21.57 -12.47 29.69
C LYS A 589 22.59 -11.33 29.64
N ILE A 590 23.37 -11.17 30.70
CA ILE A 590 24.51 -10.25 30.69
C ILE A 590 25.53 -10.76 29.68
N ARG A 591 26.06 -9.84 28.88
CA ARG A 591 27.07 -10.15 27.88
C ARG A 591 28.44 -10.27 28.55
N GLU A 592 28.99 -11.47 28.54
CA GLU A 592 30.36 -11.73 28.98
C GLU A 592 31.34 -11.16 27.94
N THR A 593 31.74 -9.90 28.11
CA THR A 593 32.65 -9.25 27.17
C THR A 593 34.07 -9.73 27.43
N ARG A 594 34.65 -10.53 26.52
CA ARG A 594 36.10 -10.73 26.50
C ARG A 594 36.74 -9.43 26.03
N LYS A 595 37.76 -8.93 26.74
CA LYS A 595 38.55 -7.73 26.40
C LYS A 595 39.30 -7.93 25.07
N SER A 596 38.59 -8.00 23.95
CA SER A 596 39.18 -7.94 22.61
C SER A 596 38.98 -6.51 22.13
N PHE A 597 40.00 -5.69 22.37
CA PHE A 597 40.04 -4.34 21.83
C PHE A 597 40.38 -4.44 20.35
N VAL A 598 39.50 -3.93 19.49
CA VAL A 598 39.76 -3.76 18.06
C VAL A 598 39.93 -2.28 17.82
N ASP A 599 40.91 -1.92 17.00
CA ASP A 599 41.11 -0.52 16.60
C ASP A 599 39.82 0.01 15.92
N PRO A 600 39.35 1.24 16.25
CA PRO A 600 38.14 1.80 15.68
C PRO A 600 38.14 1.83 14.14
N ILE A 601 39.27 2.11 13.51
CA ILE A 601 39.40 2.18 12.05
C ILE A 601 39.25 0.77 11.48
N GLU A 602 39.92 -0.23 12.06
CA GLU A 602 39.77 -1.64 11.65
C GLU A 602 38.32 -2.13 11.77
N ALA A 603 37.64 -1.75 12.85
CA ALA A 603 36.23 -2.08 13.06
C ALA A 603 35.32 -1.44 11.99
N TYR A 604 35.52 -0.16 11.67
CA TYR A 604 34.78 0.51 10.61
C TYR A 604 35.11 -0.06 9.23
N MET A 605 36.35 -0.43 8.93
CA MET A 605 36.69 -1.09 7.67
C MET A 605 35.88 -2.39 7.47
N PHE A 606 35.74 -3.21 8.52
CA PHE A 606 34.91 -4.42 8.47
C PHE A 606 33.42 -4.07 8.26
N LEU A 607 32.86 -3.19 9.08
CA LEU A 607 31.43 -2.84 9.04
C LEU A 607 31.03 -2.21 7.70
N ILE A 608 31.86 -1.31 7.17
CA ILE A 608 31.65 -0.65 5.88
C ILE A 608 31.70 -1.66 4.75
N THR A 609 32.66 -2.59 4.76
CA THR A 609 32.76 -3.65 3.75
C THR A 609 31.48 -4.51 3.71
N LYS A 610 30.98 -4.92 4.89
CA LYS A 610 29.74 -5.70 4.99
C LYS A 610 28.50 -4.91 4.57
N LEU A 611 28.43 -3.64 4.93
CA LEU A 611 27.34 -2.75 4.53
C LEU A 611 27.32 -2.52 3.03
N LEU A 612 28.47 -2.23 2.40
CA LEU A 612 28.59 -2.02 0.95
C LEU A 612 28.29 -3.31 0.18
N TYR A 613 28.66 -4.48 0.71
CA TYR A 613 28.28 -5.76 0.12
C TYR A 613 26.76 -5.94 0.04
N ALA A 614 26.03 -5.50 1.06
CA ALA A 614 24.59 -5.70 1.18
C ALA A 614 23.76 -4.57 0.55
N TYR A 615 24.24 -3.33 0.61
CA TYR A 615 23.49 -2.11 0.31
C TYR A 615 24.29 -1.06 -0.46
N GLY A 616 25.39 -1.44 -1.12
CA GLY A 616 26.13 -0.54 -2.00
C GLY A 616 25.30 -0.11 -3.21
N PRO A 617 25.78 0.88 -3.98
CA PRO A 617 26.72 1.92 -3.60
C PRO A 617 26.15 2.81 -2.46
N SER A 618 27.00 3.47 -1.67
CA SER A 618 26.56 4.38 -0.58
C SER A 618 27.52 5.55 -0.37
N THR A 619 26.99 6.69 0.09
CA THR A 619 27.79 7.86 0.50
C THR A 619 28.36 7.68 1.92
N VAL A 620 29.27 8.58 2.34
CA VAL A 620 29.79 8.59 3.73
C VAL A 620 28.67 8.81 4.74
N ASP A 621 27.74 9.72 4.43
CA ASP A 621 26.59 10.02 5.30
C ASP A 621 25.62 8.85 5.37
N ASP A 622 25.34 8.18 4.24
CA ASP A 622 24.52 6.96 4.23
C ASP A 622 25.10 5.86 5.12
N ILE A 623 26.43 5.69 5.07
CA ILE A 623 27.15 4.71 5.90
C ILE A 623 26.97 5.05 7.38
N GLN A 624 27.19 6.30 7.77
CA GLN A 624 27.04 6.75 9.16
C GLN A 624 25.60 6.56 9.65
N ILE A 625 24.59 6.94 8.86
CA ILE A 625 23.17 6.81 9.19
C ILE A 625 22.77 5.34 9.34
N LYS A 626 23.12 4.49 8.36
CA LYS A 626 22.75 3.06 8.35
C LYS A 626 23.41 2.30 9.50
N LEU A 627 24.65 2.64 9.87
CA LEU A 627 25.33 2.07 11.03
C LEU A 627 24.93 2.73 12.36
N ARG A 628 24.17 3.82 12.33
CA ARG A 628 23.87 4.68 13.49
C ARG A 628 25.13 5.02 14.29
N ALA A 629 26.23 5.27 13.58
CA ALA A 629 27.49 5.60 14.22
C ALA A 629 27.40 6.98 14.90
N PRO A 630 28.02 7.17 16.08
CA PRO A 630 28.11 8.48 16.71
C PRO A 630 28.70 9.53 15.76
N GLU A 631 28.23 10.78 15.80
CA GLU A 631 28.73 11.85 14.93
C GLU A 631 30.23 12.10 15.12
N GLU A 632 30.73 11.94 16.35
CA GLU A 632 32.14 11.98 16.73
C GLU A 632 33.01 10.91 16.02
N HIS A 633 32.42 9.86 15.47
CA HIS A 633 33.15 8.80 14.75
C HIS A 633 33.31 9.08 13.24
N MET A 634 32.87 10.25 12.76
CA MET A 634 32.96 10.63 11.36
C MET A 634 34.41 10.57 10.82
N GLU A 635 35.40 10.95 11.63
CA GLU A 635 36.82 10.89 11.24
C GLU A 635 37.30 9.44 11.07
N TYR A 636 36.93 8.52 11.96
CA TYR A 636 37.26 7.10 11.84
C TYR A 636 36.62 6.47 10.60
N ILE A 637 35.38 6.85 10.25
CA ILE A 637 34.70 6.38 9.04
C ILE A 637 35.43 6.86 7.80
N LYS A 638 35.82 8.14 7.74
CA LYS A 638 36.55 8.72 6.62
C LYS A 638 37.92 8.05 6.43
N GLU A 639 38.67 7.84 7.51
CA GLU A 639 39.98 7.16 7.43
C GLU A 639 39.83 5.67 7.06
N ALA A 640 38.79 4.99 7.56
CA ALA A 640 38.48 3.61 7.16
C ALA A 640 38.17 3.49 5.65
N ILE A 641 37.38 4.41 5.09
CA ILE A 641 37.10 4.47 3.65
C ILE A 641 38.38 4.70 2.86
N LYS A 642 39.22 5.65 3.28
CA LYS A 642 40.51 5.94 2.65
C LYS A 642 41.45 4.73 2.67
N ASN A 643 41.48 3.97 3.78
CA ASN A 643 42.26 2.74 3.87
C ASN A 643 41.70 1.64 2.94
N LEU A 644 40.37 1.47 2.88
CA LEU A 644 39.73 0.52 1.96
C LEU A 644 39.97 0.88 0.48
N GLU A 645 40.03 2.17 0.15
CA GLU A 645 40.34 2.67 -1.19
C GLU A 645 41.81 2.42 -1.54
N LYS A 646 42.73 2.69 -0.60
CA LYS A 646 44.17 2.38 -0.74
C LYS A 646 44.42 0.88 -0.93
N GLU A 647 43.66 0.04 -0.24
CA GLU A 647 43.67 -1.42 -0.40
C GLU A 647 42.95 -1.90 -1.68
N LYS A 648 42.38 -0.99 -2.48
CA LYS A 648 41.59 -1.28 -3.69
C LYS A 648 40.39 -2.21 -3.44
N LYS A 649 39.88 -2.26 -2.21
CA LYS A 649 38.67 -3.03 -1.86
C LYS A 649 37.38 -2.32 -2.27
N ILE A 650 37.41 -1.00 -2.29
CA ILE A 650 36.30 -0.15 -2.74
C ILE A 650 36.73 0.76 -3.88
N ILE A 651 35.77 1.16 -4.71
CA ILE A 651 35.92 2.22 -5.71
C ILE A 651 35.06 3.39 -5.30
N ARG A 652 35.62 4.58 -5.53
CA ARG A 652 34.97 5.87 -5.46
C ARG A 652 34.37 6.23 -6.82
N GLY A 653 33.10 6.65 -6.86
CA GLY A 653 32.45 7.06 -8.10
C GLY A 653 31.08 7.70 -7.91
N THR A 654 30.46 8.09 -9.02
CA THR A 654 29.05 8.49 -9.12
C THR A 654 28.27 7.37 -9.78
N PHE A 655 27.97 6.34 -8.98
CA PHE A 655 27.33 5.12 -9.47
C PHE A 655 25.82 5.28 -9.65
N THR A 656 25.19 6.16 -8.87
CA THR A 656 23.78 6.54 -8.94
C THR A 656 23.62 8.06 -8.91
N SER A 657 22.43 8.56 -9.23
CA SER A 657 22.11 9.99 -9.38
C SER A 657 21.96 10.77 -8.06
N PHE A 658 22.27 10.19 -6.90
CA PHE A 658 22.25 10.93 -5.63
C PHE A 658 23.43 11.91 -5.52
N GLU A 659 23.20 13.04 -4.85
CA GLU A 659 24.27 14.01 -4.57
C GLU A 659 25.34 13.39 -3.66
N GLY A 660 26.60 13.55 -4.06
CA GLY A 660 27.76 13.13 -3.27
C GLY A 660 28.59 12.03 -3.92
N VAL A 661 29.81 11.88 -3.40
CA VAL A 661 30.71 10.80 -3.79
C VAL A 661 30.23 9.50 -3.16
N GLN A 662 30.05 8.47 -3.98
CA GLN A 662 29.63 7.15 -3.54
C GLN A 662 30.79 6.17 -3.55
N TYR A 663 30.66 5.14 -2.71
CA TYR A 663 31.60 4.05 -2.62
C TYR A 663 30.88 2.74 -2.87
N MET A 664 31.53 1.84 -3.61
CA MET A 664 31.08 0.46 -3.81
C MET A 664 32.25 -0.50 -3.73
N LEU A 665 31.99 -1.79 -3.48
CA LEU A 665 33.05 -2.78 -3.52
C LEU A 665 33.61 -2.91 -4.94
N LYS A 666 34.93 -3.02 -5.06
CA LYS A 666 35.61 -3.21 -6.35
C LYS A 666 35.07 -4.43 -7.09
N ALA A 667 34.92 -5.55 -6.37
CA ALA A 667 34.35 -6.79 -6.92
C ALA A 667 32.92 -6.60 -7.46
N ASP A 668 32.13 -5.69 -6.89
CA ASP A 668 30.76 -5.45 -7.33
C ASP A 668 30.76 -4.59 -8.58
N TYR A 669 31.60 -3.55 -8.60
CA TYR A 669 31.81 -2.71 -9.76
C TYR A 669 32.22 -3.54 -10.98
N ASP A 670 33.21 -4.42 -10.81
CA ASP A 670 33.73 -5.27 -11.89
C ASP A 670 32.62 -6.18 -12.45
N VAL A 671 31.85 -6.83 -11.58
CA VAL A 671 30.68 -7.66 -11.98
C VAL A 671 29.61 -6.83 -12.68
N LEU A 672 29.32 -5.62 -12.20
CA LEU A 672 28.28 -4.78 -12.77
C LEU A 672 28.70 -4.17 -14.12
N LYS A 673 30.00 -3.95 -14.34
CA LYS A 673 30.56 -3.39 -15.57
C LYS A 673 30.60 -4.39 -16.74
N GLU A 674 30.70 -5.69 -16.48
CA GLU A 674 30.80 -6.74 -17.50
C GLU A 674 29.44 -7.21 -18.11
N LYS A 675 28.27 -6.71 -17.63
CA LYS A 675 26.85 -7.07 -18.01
C LYS A 675 26.38 -8.51 -17.60
N PRO A 676 25.05 -8.80 -17.53
CA PRO A 676 24.24 -8.66 -16.34
C PRO A 676 23.87 -9.98 -15.63
N ILE A 677 23.60 -9.87 -14.33
CA ILE A 677 23.38 -10.91 -13.31
C ILE A 677 22.50 -12.11 -13.70
N LEU A 678 21.63 -12.01 -14.72
CA LEU A 678 20.88 -13.19 -15.16
C LEU A 678 21.82 -14.27 -15.71
N GLU A 679 22.87 -13.91 -16.43
CA GLU A 679 23.82 -14.89 -16.96
C GLU A 679 24.69 -15.44 -15.83
N HIS A 680 25.19 -14.58 -14.93
CA HIS A 680 26.10 -15.02 -13.87
C HIS A 680 25.40 -15.74 -12.70
N ALA A 681 24.15 -15.41 -12.36
CA ALA A 681 23.40 -16.11 -11.32
C ALA A 681 22.88 -17.47 -11.79
N ILE A 682 22.52 -17.60 -13.08
CA ILE A 682 22.17 -18.88 -13.70
C ILE A 682 23.42 -19.74 -13.89
N LEU A 683 24.56 -19.16 -14.32
CA LEU A 683 25.83 -19.87 -14.48
C LEU A 683 26.44 -20.32 -13.15
N LYS A 684 26.35 -19.53 -12.08
CA LYS A 684 26.91 -19.93 -10.76
C LYS A 684 26.07 -21.01 -10.05
N TYR A 685 24.79 -21.12 -10.39
CA TYR A 685 23.92 -22.22 -9.96
C TYR A 685 24.03 -23.46 -10.87
N ALA A 686 24.37 -23.27 -12.15
CA ALA A 686 24.56 -24.35 -13.13
C ALA A 686 25.99 -24.94 -13.17
N LEU A 687 27.02 -24.16 -12.84
CA LEU A 687 28.45 -24.52 -12.95
C LEU A 687 29.08 -24.96 -11.63
N LYS A 688 28.31 -25.54 -10.69
CA LYS A 688 28.87 -26.63 -9.89
C LYS A 688 28.99 -27.86 -10.80
N GLY A 689 29.98 -27.78 -11.70
CA GLY A 689 30.29 -28.74 -12.77
C GLY A 689 30.94 -28.02 -13.96
N GLU A 690 32.27 -27.87 -13.89
CA GLU A 690 33.22 -27.48 -14.98
C GLU A 690 33.56 -25.98 -15.23
N GLN A 691 34.86 -25.75 -15.50
CA GLN A 691 35.51 -24.44 -15.72
C GLN A 691 35.41 -23.98 -17.19
N PRO A 692 35.34 -22.67 -17.48
CA PRO A 692 35.32 -22.17 -18.86
C PRO A 692 36.73 -22.09 -19.43
N THR A 693 36.92 -22.61 -20.64
CA THR A 693 38.14 -22.42 -21.46
C THR A 693 37.96 -21.24 -22.41
N ASP A 694 39.04 -20.46 -22.57
CA ASP A 694 39.16 -19.35 -23.50
C ASP A 694 38.97 -19.81 -24.96
N LYS A 695 37.96 -19.25 -25.66
CA LYS A 695 38.09 -18.73 -27.03
C LYS A 695 36.79 -18.11 -27.59
N GLN A 696 36.98 -16.89 -28.11
CA GLN A 696 36.22 -16.08 -29.07
C GLN A 696 35.24 -15.00 -28.54
N PRO A 697 35.43 -13.73 -28.97
CA PRO A 697 34.52 -12.63 -28.64
C PRO A 697 33.35 -12.57 -29.63
N VAL A 698 32.13 -12.49 -29.12
CA VAL A 698 30.93 -12.21 -29.94
C VAL A 698 30.61 -10.71 -29.83
N GLN A 699 30.72 -9.98 -30.94
CA GLN A 699 30.21 -8.61 -31.06
C GLN A 699 28.69 -8.60 -30.98
N VAL A 700 28.10 -7.70 -30.18
CA VAL A 700 26.64 -7.54 -30.07
C VAL A 700 26.25 -6.07 -30.25
N SER A 701 25.41 -5.81 -31.24
CA SER A 701 24.77 -4.53 -31.52
C SER A 701 23.71 -4.17 -30.48
N GLU A 702 23.66 -2.89 -30.10
CA GLU A 702 22.71 -2.33 -29.14
C GLU A 702 21.28 -2.26 -29.71
N SER A 703 20.42 -3.18 -29.28
CA SER A 703 18.99 -2.93 -29.00
C SER A 703 18.29 -4.23 -28.58
N THR A 704 17.67 -4.20 -27.40
CA THR A 704 16.63 -5.16 -26.97
C THR A 704 17.06 -6.63 -26.78
N VAL A 705 18.19 -6.86 -26.09
CA VAL A 705 18.65 -8.23 -25.76
C VAL A 705 17.85 -8.88 -24.61
N SER A 706 17.29 -8.10 -23.67
CA SER A 706 16.58 -8.66 -22.50
C SER A 706 15.27 -9.41 -22.85
N PHE A 707 14.49 -8.92 -23.83
CA PHE A 707 13.20 -9.55 -24.18
C PHE A 707 13.36 -10.77 -25.09
N ARG A 708 14.33 -10.78 -26.00
CA ARG A 708 14.62 -11.91 -26.90
C ARG A 708 15.28 -13.06 -26.17
N VAL A 709 16.20 -12.81 -25.23
CA VAL A 709 16.82 -13.86 -24.41
C VAL A 709 15.80 -14.47 -23.44
N MET A 710 14.97 -13.67 -22.79
CA MET A 710 13.85 -14.16 -21.96
C MET A 710 12.81 -14.97 -22.75
N SER A 711 12.52 -14.56 -24.00
CA SER A 711 11.60 -15.30 -24.88
C SER A 711 12.24 -16.59 -25.40
N ALA A 712 13.53 -16.59 -25.70
CA ALA A 712 14.30 -17.78 -26.09
C ALA A 712 14.45 -18.77 -24.92
N LEU A 713 14.69 -18.28 -23.69
CA LEU A 713 14.70 -19.11 -22.47
C LEU A 713 13.31 -19.66 -22.14
N LYS A 714 12.25 -18.85 -22.24
CA LYS A 714 10.87 -19.32 -22.09
C LYS A 714 10.50 -20.37 -23.14
N ARG A 715 11.08 -20.28 -24.34
CA ARG A 715 10.89 -21.26 -25.42
C ARG A 715 11.69 -22.54 -25.17
N LYS A 716 12.97 -22.45 -24.74
CA LYS A 716 13.79 -23.60 -24.33
C LYS A 716 13.24 -24.33 -23.09
N ILE A 717 12.74 -23.60 -22.09
CA ILE A 717 12.07 -24.18 -20.90
C ILE A 717 10.73 -24.83 -21.28
N LYS A 718 10.01 -24.29 -22.27
CA LYS A 718 8.80 -24.92 -22.84
C LYS A 718 9.09 -26.22 -23.59
N GLU A 719 10.31 -26.39 -24.12
CA GLU A 719 10.70 -27.52 -24.96
C GLU A 719 11.42 -28.64 -24.19
N GLN A 720 11.73 -28.45 -22.89
CA GLN A 720 12.30 -29.52 -22.06
C GLN A 720 11.24 -30.56 -21.67
N LYS A 721 11.33 -31.69 -22.38
CA LYS A 721 10.62 -32.93 -22.13
C LYS A 721 11.39 -33.77 -21.11
N ILE A 722 10.78 -34.12 -19.98
CA ILE A 722 11.35 -35.03 -18.97
C ILE A 722 10.62 -36.36 -19.06
N GLU A 723 11.35 -37.46 -19.09
CA GLU A 723 10.80 -38.81 -18.94
C GLU A 723 10.57 -39.13 -17.45
N VAL A 724 9.34 -39.52 -17.12
CA VAL A 724 8.91 -39.86 -15.77
C VAL A 724 8.40 -41.30 -15.77
N LYS A 725 8.89 -42.09 -14.81
CA LYS A 725 8.43 -43.46 -14.56
C LYS A 725 7.28 -43.43 -13.56
N MET A 726 6.16 -44.07 -13.89
CA MET A 726 4.99 -44.12 -13.02
C MET A 726 4.37 -45.50 -12.96
N VAL A 727 3.62 -45.73 -11.88
CA VAL A 727 2.95 -47.01 -11.60
C VAL A 727 1.44 -46.81 -11.74
N ASN A 728 0.82 -47.56 -12.65
CA ASN A 728 -0.62 -47.48 -12.91
C ASN A 728 -1.44 -48.23 -11.84
N HIS A 729 -2.78 -48.15 -11.91
CA HIS A 729 -3.69 -48.83 -10.97
C HIS A 729 -3.59 -50.38 -10.97
N LYS A 730 -2.84 -50.97 -11.91
CA LYS A 730 -2.54 -52.42 -11.95
C LYS A 730 -1.14 -52.76 -11.39
N GLY A 731 -0.37 -51.76 -10.96
CA GLY A 731 0.98 -51.96 -10.45
C GLY A 731 2.08 -52.02 -11.52
N GLU A 732 1.77 -51.72 -12.79
CA GLU A 732 2.72 -51.79 -13.90
C GLU A 732 3.43 -50.46 -14.14
N LEU A 733 4.69 -50.53 -14.61
CA LEU A 733 5.59 -49.39 -14.78
C LEU A 733 5.50 -48.82 -16.21
N GLU A 734 5.02 -47.58 -16.35
CA GLU A 734 4.93 -46.84 -17.62
C GLU A 734 5.92 -45.65 -17.66
N ILE A 735 6.47 -45.33 -18.85
CA ILE A 735 7.37 -44.18 -19.07
C ILE A 735 6.61 -43.11 -19.87
N LEU A 736 6.55 -41.89 -19.33
CA LEU A 736 5.85 -40.76 -19.95
C LEU A 736 6.77 -39.54 -20.11
N THR A 737 6.62 -38.84 -21.23
CA THR A 737 7.46 -37.69 -21.58
C THR A 737 6.70 -36.37 -21.41
N LEU A 738 7.06 -35.54 -20.43
CA LEU A 738 6.28 -34.37 -19.98
C LEU A 738 7.03 -33.03 -20.14
N ASN A 739 6.31 -31.94 -20.43
CA ASN A 739 6.88 -30.57 -20.52
C ASN A 739 6.92 -29.87 -19.13
N LEU A 740 7.98 -29.10 -18.87
CA LEU A 740 8.23 -28.49 -17.55
C LEU A 740 7.35 -27.27 -17.20
N ARG A 741 6.31 -27.48 -16.38
CA ARG A 741 5.91 -26.60 -15.25
C ARG A 741 5.24 -27.45 -14.16
N ALA A 742 5.66 -27.36 -12.89
CA ALA A 742 5.12 -28.21 -11.80
C ALA A 742 3.58 -28.21 -11.67
N ARG A 743 2.93 -27.08 -11.97
CA ARG A 743 1.46 -26.93 -11.94
C ARG A 743 0.77 -27.43 -13.21
N ASP A 744 1.45 -27.37 -14.36
CA ASP A 744 0.91 -27.87 -15.63
C ASP A 744 1.17 -29.38 -15.77
N ILE A 745 2.28 -29.91 -15.21
CA ILE A 745 2.56 -31.35 -15.06
C ILE A 745 1.44 -32.06 -14.30
N LEU A 746 1.03 -31.53 -13.14
CA LEU A 746 -0.08 -32.08 -12.37
C LEU A 746 -1.40 -32.02 -13.14
N ARG A 747 -1.63 -30.93 -13.87
CA ARG A 747 -2.89 -30.68 -14.59
C ARG A 747 -3.00 -31.48 -15.90
N ASP A 748 -1.89 -31.76 -16.57
CA ASP A 748 -1.82 -32.59 -17.77
C ASP A 748 -1.88 -34.08 -17.39
N LEU A 749 -1.25 -34.49 -16.28
CA LEU A 749 -1.40 -35.83 -15.71
C LEU A 749 -2.83 -36.12 -15.18
N GLU A 750 -3.46 -35.15 -14.52
CA GLU A 750 -4.87 -35.22 -14.09
C GLU A 750 -5.86 -35.29 -15.27
N LYS A 751 -5.50 -34.70 -16.41
CA LYS A 751 -6.36 -34.69 -17.61
C LYS A 751 -6.33 -35.99 -18.39
N GLU A 752 -5.23 -36.74 -18.36
CA GLU A 752 -5.05 -37.92 -19.22
C GLU A 752 -5.39 -39.27 -18.56
N LYS A 753 -5.15 -39.47 -17.26
CA LYS A 753 -5.50 -40.73 -16.58
C LYS A 753 -5.92 -40.47 -15.13
N GLY A 754 -7.22 -40.55 -14.86
CA GLY A 754 -7.84 -40.33 -13.54
C GLY A 754 -7.45 -41.30 -12.41
N ASP A 755 -6.41 -42.12 -12.60
CA ASP A 755 -5.97 -43.19 -11.70
C ASP A 755 -4.44 -43.21 -11.59
N ILE A 756 -3.87 -42.28 -10.82
CA ILE A 756 -2.42 -42.26 -10.51
C ILE A 756 -2.23 -42.60 -9.03
N MET A 757 -1.52 -43.71 -8.76
CA MET A 757 -1.19 -44.13 -7.39
C MET A 757 0.17 -43.61 -6.89
N GLY A 758 1.10 -43.23 -7.78
CA GLY A 758 2.39 -42.67 -7.38
C GLY A 758 3.31 -42.35 -8.55
N ILE A 759 4.28 -41.45 -8.32
CA ILE A 759 5.28 -41.02 -9.30
C ILE A 759 6.67 -41.33 -8.74
N ILE A 760 7.52 -42.01 -9.51
CA ILE A 760 8.93 -42.25 -9.18
C ILE A 760 9.78 -41.24 -9.94
N GLY A 761 10.42 -40.32 -9.22
CA GLY A 761 11.27 -39.28 -9.80
C GLY A 761 12.56 -39.84 -10.41
N PRO A 762 13.20 -39.11 -11.36
CA PRO A 762 14.43 -39.57 -12.00
C PRO A 762 15.61 -39.60 -11.01
N GLU A 763 16.46 -40.60 -11.16
CA GLU A 763 17.73 -40.76 -10.42
C GLU A 763 18.71 -39.64 -10.82
N ASN A 764 18.63 -38.47 -10.16
CA ASN A 764 19.66 -37.42 -10.22
C ASN A 764 19.61 -36.61 -8.90
N PRO A 765 20.72 -36.02 -8.40
CA PRO A 765 20.90 -35.64 -7.00
C PRO A 765 20.12 -34.39 -6.54
N LEU A 766 19.14 -33.92 -7.32
CA LEU A 766 18.20 -32.84 -6.96
C LEU A 766 17.03 -33.36 -6.10
N GLY A 767 17.34 -34.23 -5.15
CA GLY A 767 16.36 -34.96 -4.35
C GLY A 767 15.33 -34.10 -3.61
N LYS A 768 14.09 -34.62 -3.67
CA LYS A 768 12.91 -34.46 -2.78
C LYS A 768 11.86 -33.40 -3.17
N LEU A 769 10.80 -33.87 -3.84
CA LEU A 769 9.48 -33.21 -3.88
C LEU A 769 8.39 -34.22 -3.43
N PHE A 770 7.45 -33.77 -2.59
CA PHE A 770 6.24 -34.48 -2.11
C PHE A 770 4.98 -33.78 -2.63
N VAL A 771 3.88 -34.50 -2.96
CA VAL A 771 2.47 -34.07 -2.79
C VAL A 771 1.50 -35.28 -2.71
N GLY A 772 0.43 -35.18 -1.88
CA GLY A 772 -0.74 -36.08 -1.80
C GLY A 772 -2.12 -35.39 -2.05
N TYR A 773 -3.20 -36.20 -2.13
CA TYR A 773 -4.47 -36.10 -2.89
C TYR A 773 -5.71 -35.43 -2.19
N LYS A 774 -6.92 -35.40 -2.83
CA LYS A 774 -8.22 -35.02 -2.19
C LYS A 774 -9.48 -35.75 -2.71
N SER A 775 -10.36 -36.19 -1.79
CA SER A 775 -11.85 -36.14 -1.79
C SER A 775 -12.37 -36.97 -0.58
N ASN A 776 -13.22 -36.57 0.39
CA ASN A 776 -14.15 -35.45 0.61
C ASN A 776 -14.41 -35.26 2.14
N ALA A 777 -14.67 -34.02 2.56
CA ALA A 777 -15.30 -33.54 3.82
C ALA A 777 -14.55 -33.62 5.20
N LYS A 778 -14.27 -32.40 5.69
CA LYS A 778 -13.97 -31.91 7.06
C LYS A 778 -12.49 -31.88 7.50
N ASN A 779 -12.02 -30.63 7.64
CA ASN A 779 -10.72 -30.13 8.13
C ASN A 779 -9.54 -30.19 7.15
N VAL A 780 -9.15 -29.00 6.68
CA VAL A 780 -7.92 -28.73 5.93
C VAL A 780 -6.81 -28.50 6.96
N ILE A 781 -5.83 -29.40 7.01
CA ILE A 781 -4.56 -29.18 7.71
C ILE A 781 -3.47 -29.09 6.64
N ILE A 782 -2.86 -27.91 6.57
CA ILE A 782 -1.66 -27.65 5.78
C ILE A 782 -0.47 -28.17 6.60
N GLY A 783 0.20 -29.22 6.10
CA GLY A 783 1.50 -29.66 6.59
C GLY A 783 1.52 -31.07 7.23
N ARG A 784 2.32 -31.96 6.63
CA ARG A 784 3.02 -33.15 7.15
C ARG A 784 2.26 -34.11 8.09
N THR A 785 1.92 -35.32 7.60
CA THR A 785 2.16 -36.58 8.34
C THR A 785 2.36 -37.76 7.37
N VAL A 786 3.40 -38.57 7.60
CA VAL A 786 3.62 -39.90 7.02
C VAL A 786 3.09 -40.91 8.03
N VAL A 787 2.24 -41.86 7.63
CA VAL A 787 1.59 -42.80 8.56
C VAL A 787 2.34 -44.14 8.66
N LEU A 788 3.06 -44.55 7.60
CA LEU A 788 3.86 -45.78 7.56
C LEU A 788 5.16 -45.52 6.77
N TYR A 789 6.24 -46.22 7.12
CA TYR A 789 7.45 -46.32 6.31
C TYR A 789 7.83 -47.80 6.12
N ILE A 790 8.65 -48.08 5.10
CA ILE A 790 9.12 -49.43 4.79
C ILE A 790 10.51 -49.57 5.39
N GLU A 791 10.67 -50.53 6.29
CA GLU A 791 11.95 -50.98 6.83
C GLU A 791 12.02 -52.50 6.62
N ASP A 792 13.11 -53.00 6.02
CA ASP A 792 13.30 -54.42 5.70
C ASP A 792 12.13 -55.09 4.97
N ASN A 793 11.58 -54.41 3.95
CA ASN A 793 10.40 -54.85 3.17
C ASN A 793 9.12 -55.10 4.00
N LYS A 794 9.03 -54.55 5.21
CA LYS A 794 7.81 -54.55 6.02
C LYS A 794 7.33 -53.13 6.28
N LEU A 795 6.02 -52.93 6.20
CA LEU A 795 5.37 -51.66 6.52
C LEU A 795 5.24 -51.52 8.04
N ILE A 796 5.81 -50.45 8.59
CA ILE A 796 5.75 -50.15 10.03
C ILE A 796 5.25 -48.73 10.31
N PRO A 797 4.51 -48.51 11.42
CA PRO A 797 3.90 -47.22 11.73
C PRO A 797 4.93 -46.13 12.02
N ALA A 798 4.62 -44.90 11.61
CA ALA A 798 5.34 -43.73 12.08
C ALA A 798 5.12 -43.54 13.59
N ARG A 799 6.12 -42.99 14.30
CA ARG A 799 6.03 -42.73 15.75
C ARG A 799 4.78 -41.94 16.11
N ASP A 800 4.14 -42.33 17.22
CA ASP A 800 2.90 -41.77 17.79
C ASP A 800 1.61 -42.04 16.99
N VAL A 801 1.63 -43.02 16.07
CA VAL A 801 0.44 -43.56 15.42
C VAL A 801 0.02 -44.87 16.09
N ASP A 802 -1.21 -44.92 16.59
CA ASP A 802 -1.77 -46.09 17.28
C ASP A 802 -1.98 -47.26 16.30
N GLU A 803 -1.59 -48.47 16.72
CA GLU A 803 -1.63 -49.70 15.91
C GLU A 803 -3.07 -50.03 15.44
N SER A 804 -4.07 -49.65 16.24
CA SER A 804 -5.49 -49.74 15.89
C SER A 804 -5.89 -48.89 14.68
N THR A 805 -5.23 -47.74 14.49
CA THR A 805 -5.46 -46.83 13.34
C THR A 805 -4.85 -47.41 12.06
N VAL A 806 -3.71 -48.09 12.17
CA VAL A 806 -3.06 -48.80 11.06
C VAL A 806 -3.88 -50.01 10.65
N LYS A 807 -4.37 -50.79 11.62
CA LYS A 807 -5.22 -51.96 11.38
C LYS A 807 -6.56 -51.58 10.75
N TYR A 808 -7.18 -50.48 11.19
CA TYR A 808 -8.40 -49.92 10.58
C TYR A 808 -8.23 -49.56 9.09
N VAL A 809 -7.04 -49.11 8.70
CA VAL A 809 -6.68 -48.78 7.32
C VAL A 809 -6.40 -50.06 6.51
N LEU A 810 -5.64 -51.00 7.06
CA LEU A 810 -5.32 -52.28 6.41
C LEU A 810 -6.55 -53.18 6.22
N GLU A 811 -7.46 -53.26 7.18
CA GLU A 811 -8.72 -54.03 7.10
C GLU A 811 -9.72 -53.47 6.07
N ARG A 812 -9.45 -52.27 5.53
CA ARG A 812 -10.27 -51.61 4.49
C ARG A 812 -9.57 -51.51 3.14
N LEU A 813 -8.34 -52.01 3.03
CA LEU A 813 -7.67 -52.22 1.75
C LEU A 813 -8.04 -53.63 1.29
N ASP A 814 -8.92 -53.74 0.30
CA ASP A 814 -9.33 -55.03 -0.24
C ASP A 814 -8.14 -55.72 -0.94
N ASN A 815 -7.74 -56.84 -0.34
CA ASN A 815 -6.61 -57.75 -0.58
C ASN A 815 -5.28 -57.40 0.13
N PRO A 816 -4.81 -58.29 1.04
CA PRO A 816 -3.76 -58.02 2.02
C PRO A 816 -2.34 -57.89 1.47
#